data_AF-A0A969SFH9-F1
#
_entry.id   AF-A0A969SFH9-F1
#
_cell.length_a   1.000
_cell.length_b   1.000
_cell.length_c   1.000
_cell.angle_alpha   90.00
_cell.angle_beta   90.00
_cell.angle_gamma   90.00
#
_symmetry.space_group_name_H-M   'P 1'
#
loop_
_entity.id
_entity.type
_entity.pdbx_description
1 polymer ?
#
loop_
_entity_poly.entity_id
_entity_poly.type
_entity_poly.pdbx_seq_one_letter_code
_entity_poly.pdbx_strand_id
1 'polypeptide(L)'
;MMTDLIARRNPYIIGRPIDEQELLFGRENIFQFIEDNLKLGVKVVFLYGQRRIGLSSVIRNIPKSVAPEEFVFVTFDIQEHSQKTFSSLLHSLSIDIIAYLNLDKYNITLPLASELEAEPEIFYCQFLLQVYERLGGKKIVFLLKEVESLEYKDTHSDIKKICCYLQSIIQQQEKLFIIFFIRGQLVDKSYLLSLFQNAPYQEVGLLDENSAKQLIIKPAEGLLQYDEDTVTAILELSAGHPYFTQVICFSLFVEAKIENNWKVTRADVEAIVNKAIESAEAGLAWLWDGISIPERVVLSAVAEAQKIAFEEKQSFPEEPLTLLKERGIIETDDLIQSGKKLAEKNFFDETQRRLKIELVRRWLVQRHPLHKQILELEILEKENVYLLSEEASQLHQEGKNYDAIELYEQVLQLNPNHFRTLSPLAEAYLEIENFDKALQLYERAYKVDTVRHQEGYLHALETYGNKLIEQGDFDLAKEQFEKVLQIEPERILTQQKQRETNRAYLLRQRTPLGAIAAVAGILAFTIVGGIGFYKWSTPCPPGQQKVNGIFCVAESNNISRGDRTLFPTIPNQYRDQGIEAFKQGNYKQAVNLFAQAMREDRSDPEVLIYYNNARARRKASPFTFAVVVPIQSKQDIAKEILRGVAIAQNHFNVKGGLNGQLLEIVIANDANNIEQVKQVAQQFVDNKSVLAVIGHYTSEATRAALD
;
A
#
# COMPACT_ATOMS: atom_id res chain seq x y z
N MET A 1 47.06 -19.11 7.99
CA MET A 1 46.26 -18.32 7.03
C MET A 1 44.75 -18.37 7.34
N MET A 2 44.36 -18.56 8.61
CA MET A 2 42.95 -18.72 9.03
C MET A 2 42.54 -17.72 10.14
N THR A 3 43.41 -16.73 10.40
CA THR A 3 43.25 -15.70 11.44
C THR A 3 42.85 -14.32 10.89
N ASP A 4 42.91 -14.08 9.58
CA ASP A 4 42.52 -12.79 8.96
C ASP A 4 41.02 -12.69 8.61
N LEU A 5 40.30 -13.81 8.59
CA LEU A 5 38.88 -13.86 8.20
C LEU A 5 37.91 -13.49 9.35
N ILE A 6 38.40 -13.29 10.58
CA ILE A 6 37.55 -13.21 11.78
C ILE A 6 37.18 -11.79 12.25
N ALA A 7 37.75 -10.67 11.78
CA ALA A 7 37.46 -9.38 12.44
C ALA A 7 37.34 -8.11 11.56
N ARG A 8 36.92 -8.21 10.29
CA ARG A 8 36.54 -6.99 9.55
C ARG A 8 35.16 -6.52 10.00
N ARG A 9 35.14 -5.53 10.90
CA ARG A 9 33.94 -4.80 11.31
C ARG A 9 33.47 -3.96 10.12
N ASN A 10 32.15 -3.95 9.88
CA ASN A 10 31.58 -3.10 8.85
C ASN A 10 31.84 -1.62 9.22
N PRO A 11 32.49 -0.82 8.35
CA PRO A 11 32.81 0.57 8.65
C PRO A 11 31.61 1.51 8.48
N TYR A 12 30.55 1.07 7.80
CA TYR A 12 29.36 1.86 7.58
C TYR A 12 28.44 1.83 8.80
N ILE A 13 27.89 2.99 9.15
CA ILE A 13 27.11 3.19 10.37
C ILE A 13 25.65 3.38 9.98
N ILE A 14 24.83 2.39 10.31
CA ILE A 14 23.37 2.44 10.18
C ILE A 14 22.73 2.53 11.57
N GLY A 15 21.70 3.38 11.71
CA GLY A 15 20.81 3.39 12.87
C GLY A 15 21.15 4.37 14.00
N ARG A 16 22.42 4.68 14.28
CA ARG A 16 22.82 5.69 15.28
C ARG A 16 23.29 7.02 14.65
N PRO A 17 23.20 8.15 15.37
CA PRO A 17 23.92 9.37 15.01
C PRO A 17 25.44 9.14 14.97
N ILE A 18 26.13 9.91 14.14
CA ILE A 18 27.60 9.89 14.01
C ILE A 18 28.18 10.87 15.04
N ASP A 19 29.10 10.39 15.87
CA ASP A 19 29.77 11.16 16.94
C ASP A 19 31.20 11.54 16.57
N GLU A 20 31.76 10.83 15.58
CA GLU A 20 33.10 10.91 15.04
C GLU A 20 33.14 11.93 13.89
N GLN A 21 33.88 13.02 14.06
CA GLN A 21 33.90 14.13 13.10
C GLN A 21 34.51 13.71 11.75
N GLU A 22 35.49 12.82 11.79
CA GLU A 22 36.14 12.22 10.62
C GLU A 22 35.21 11.31 9.79
N LEU A 23 34.07 10.89 10.34
CA LEU A 23 33.05 10.10 9.64
C LEU A 23 31.83 10.94 9.24
N LEU A 24 31.83 12.25 9.52
CA LEU A 24 30.75 13.18 9.19
C LEU A 24 31.12 14.00 7.95
N PHE A 25 30.60 13.59 6.79
CA PHE A 25 30.92 14.20 5.50
C PHE A 25 29.92 15.30 5.11
N GLY A 26 30.41 16.37 4.46
CA GLY A 26 29.60 17.36 3.75
C GLY A 26 28.71 18.23 4.66
N ARG A 27 29.18 18.51 5.89
CA ARG A 27 28.47 19.31 6.91
C ARG A 27 29.24 20.55 7.34
N GLU A 28 30.39 20.81 6.74
CA GLU A 28 31.27 21.94 7.01
C GLU A 28 30.53 23.28 6.83
N ASN A 29 29.76 23.41 5.74
CA ASN A 29 28.97 24.61 5.47
C ASN A 29 27.89 24.85 6.55
N ILE A 30 27.35 23.79 7.17
CA ILE A 30 26.37 23.91 8.26
C ILE A 30 27.06 24.43 9.52
N PHE A 31 28.23 23.89 9.86
CA PHE A 31 28.99 24.37 11.03
C PHE A 31 29.47 25.81 10.83
N GLN A 32 29.94 26.16 9.63
CA GLN A 32 30.34 27.52 9.29
C GLN A 32 29.16 28.49 9.41
N PHE A 33 27.99 28.12 8.86
CA PHE A 33 26.78 28.92 8.98
C PHE A 33 26.40 29.19 10.45
N ILE A 34 26.48 28.18 11.32
CA ILE A 34 26.22 28.36 12.75
C ILE A 34 27.26 29.32 13.35
N GLU A 35 28.55 29.06 13.11
CA GLU A 35 29.64 29.84 13.69
C GLU A 35 29.57 31.31 13.30
N ASP A 36 29.36 31.61 12.01
CA ASP A 36 29.28 32.97 11.49
C ASP A 36 28.13 33.74 12.15
N ASN A 37 26.94 33.12 12.24
CA ASN A 37 25.78 33.75 12.87
C ASN A 37 26.00 34.00 14.38
N LEU A 38 26.53 33.02 15.10
CA LEU A 38 26.82 33.18 16.53
C LEU A 38 27.87 34.27 16.79
N LYS A 39 28.92 34.34 15.98
CA LYS A 39 29.97 35.38 16.08
C LYS A 39 29.45 36.77 15.75
N LEU A 40 28.51 36.89 14.80
CA LEU A 40 27.80 38.13 14.49
C LEU A 40 26.80 38.55 15.59
N GLY A 41 26.61 37.75 16.63
CA GLY A 41 25.69 38.05 17.73
C GLY A 41 24.23 37.72 17.41
N VAL A 42 23.97 36.95 16.35
CA VAL A 42 22.61 36.48 16.03
C VAL A 42 22.15 35.52 17.11
N LYS A 43 21.10 35.92 17.83
CA LYS A 43 20.63 35.23 19.03
C LYS A 43 19.95 33.90 18.77
N VAL A 44 19.24 33.77 17.66
CA VAL A 44 18.42 32.60 17.34
C VAL A 44 18.73 32.14 15.92
N VAL A 45 18.99 30.86 15.76
CA VAL A 45 19.24 30.22 14.47
C VAL A 45 18.34 28.99 14.33
N PHE A 46 17.85 28.72 13.12
CA PHE A 46 17.07 27.52 12.82
C PHE A 46 17.85 26.58 11.89
N LEU A 47 17.86 25.30 12.25
CA LEU A 47 18.28 24.22 11.36
C LEU A 47 17.13 23.27 11.16
N TYR A 48 16.84 22.93 9.92
CA TYR A 48 15.77 21.99 9.62
C TYR A 48 16.22 20.96 8.60
N GLY A 49 15.54 19.83 8.57
CA GLY A 49 15.81 18.80 7.57
C GLY A 49 14.94 17.57 7.75
N GLN A 50 14.83 16.78 6.68
CA GLN A 50 14.03 15.57 6.68
C GLN A 50 14.56 14.51 7.67
N ARG A 51 13.71 13.54 8.03
CA ARG A 51 14.12 12.44 8.91
C ARG A 51 15.23 11.64 8.21
N ARG A 52 16.20 11.15 9.00
CA ARG A 52 17.38 10.40 8.52
C ARG A 52 18.38 11.20 7.66
N ILE A 53 18.24 12.53 7.54
CA ILE A 53 19.19 13.38 6.81
C ILE A 53 20.49 13.67 7.59
N GLY A 54 20.56 13.27 8.87
CA GLY A 54 21.74 13.43 9.73
C GLY A 54 21.66 14.59 10.72
N LEU A 55 20.48 15.19 10.94
CA LEU A 55 20.30 16.31 11.89
C LEU A 55 20.84 15.98 13.29
N SER A 56 20.59 14.78 13.82
CA SER A 56 21.13 14.34 15.11
C SER A 56 22.65 14.20 15.11
N SER A 57 23.27 13.80 13.98
CA SER A 57 24.73 13.76 13.85
C SER A 57 25.31 15.17 13.85
N VAL A 58 24.65 16.13 13.20
CA VAL A 58 25.03 17.55 13.24
C VAL A 58 24.98 18.07 14.67
N ILE A 59 23.85 17.90 15.38
CA ILE A 59 23.69 18.34 16.79
C ILE A 59 24.85 17.87 17.67
N ARG A 60 25.21 16.59 17.56
CA ARG A 60 26.26 15.98 18.40
C ARG A 60 27.68 16.46 18.08
N ASN A 61 27.91 17.00 16.89
CA ASN A 61 29.23 17.48 16.47
C ASN A 61 29.40 19.00 16.58
N ILE A 62 28.33 19.77 16.78
CA ILE A 62 28.41 21.23 17.02
C ILE A 62 29.41 21.59 18.14
N PRO A 63 29.38 20.95 19.33
CA PRO A 63 30.27 21.37 20.42
C PRO A 63 31.77 21.22 20.12
N LYS A 64 32.11 20.36 19.15
CA LYS A 64 33.49 20.12 18.70
C LYS A 64 33.88 20.98 17.50
N SER A 65 32.88 21.42 16.72
CA SER A 65 33.09 22.00 15.39
C SER A 65 32.83 23.50 15.31
N VAL A 66 32.20 24.11 16.32
CA VAL A 66 31.77 25.52 16.31
C VAL A 66 32.40 26.26 17.48
N ALA A 67 33.43 27.07 17.20
CA ALA A 67 34.13 27.97 18.13
C ALA A 67 34.11 27.53 19.63
N PRO A 68 34.65 26.34 19.98
CA PRO A 68 34.59 25.78 21.32
C PRO A 68 35.30 26.63 22.39
N GLU A 69 36.17 27.54 21.98
CA GLU A 69 36.82 28.54 22.81
C GLU A 69 35.89 29.69 23.23
N GLU A 70 34.85 30.01 22.45
CA GLU A 70 33.92 31.11 22.71
C GLU A 70 32.56 30.64 23.26
N PHE A 71 32.11 29.44 22.86
CA PHE A 71 30.76 28.95 23.16
C PHE A 71 30.79 27.62 23.92
N VAL A 72 29.77 27.42 24.74
CA VAL A 72 29.40 26.13 25.33
C VAL A 72 27.97 25.78 24.92
N PHE A 73 27.71 24.49 24.72
CA PHE A 73 26.47 24.01 24.12
C PHE A 73 25.74 23.08 25.07
N VAL A 74 24.45 23.30 25.26
CA VAL A 74 23.57 22.45 26.08
C VAL A 74 22.44 21.96 25.20
N THR A 75 22.30 20.63 25.07
CA THR A 75 21.22 20.04 24.28
C THR A 75 20.01 19.80 25.18
N PHE A 76 18.84 20.21 24.71
CA PHE A 76 17.59 20.01 25.43
C PHE A 76 16.55 19.39 24.51
N ASP A 77 15.98 18.26 24.95
CA ASP A 77 14.90 17.58 24.24
C ASP A 77 13.55 18.05 24.78
N ILE A 78 12.80 18.78 23.96
CA ILE A 78 11.49 19.30 24.39
C ILE A 78 10.47 18.16 24.53
N GLN A 79 10.56 17.11 23.71
CA GLN A 79 9.58 16.04 23.66
C GLN A 79 9.66 15.11 24.87
N GLU A 80 10.87 14.83 25.37
CA GLU A 80 11.10 14.06 26.62
C GLU A 80 10.41 14.69 27.84
N HIS A 81 9.96 15.94 27.72
CA HIS A 81 9.33 16.69 28.79
C HIS A 81 7.92 17.19 28.44
N SER A 82 7.30 16.64 27.40
CA SER A 82 6.01 17.08 26.86
C SER A 82 4.84 17.08 27.86
N GLN A 83 4.91 16.27 28.93
CA GLN A 83 3.88 16.15 29.98
C GLN A 83 4.18 17.02 31.22
N LYS A 84 5.31 17.73 31.26
CA LYS A 84 5.72 18.52 32.42
C LYS A 84 5.08 19.92 32.38
N THR A 85 4.81 20.48 33.56
CA THR A 85 4.42 21.88 33.70
C THR A 85 5.57 22.82 33.31
N PHE A 86 5.25 24.08 33.01
CA PHE A 86 6.25 25.10 32.65
C PHE A 86 7.38 25.23 33.68
N SER A 87 7.06 25.27 34.98
CA SER A 87 8.06 25.36 36.06
C SER A 87 8.92 24.10 36.16
N SER A 88 8.32 22.91 35.97
CA SER A 88 9.04 21.64 35.95
C SER A 88 9.97 21.49 34.75
N LEU A 89 9.61 22.10 33.61
CA LEU A 89 10.45 22.20 32.42
C LEU A 89 11.70 23.05 32.70
N LEU A 90 11.53 24.25 33.26
CA LEU A 90 12.66 25.12 33.63
C LEU A 90 13.58 24.48 34.67
N HIS A 91 13.00 23.76 35.64
CA HIS A 91 13.78 22.97 36.60
C HIS A 91 14.60 21.88 35.91
N SER A 92 14.00 21.14 34.97
CA SER A 92 14.70 20.08 34.21
C SER A 92 15.82 20.66 33.35
N LEU A 93 15.56 21.78 32.66
CA LEU A 93 16.58 22.52 31.90
C LEU A 93 17.74 22.96 32.81
N SER A 94 17.45 23.40 34.03
CA SER A 94 18.49 23.76 35.00
C SER A 94 19.38 22.56 35.37
N ILE A 95 18.79 21.37 35.54
CA ILE A 95 19.54 20.13 35.79
C ILE A 95 20.42 19.77 34.59
N ASP A 96 19.87 19.84 33.38
CA ASP A 96 20.58 19.49 32.16
C ASP A 96 21.74 20.43 31.89
N ILE A 97 21.59 21.73 32.13
CA ILE A 97 22.68 22.72 32.01
C ILE A 97 23.86 22.32 32.92
N ILE A 98 23.59 21.99 34.18
CA ILE A 98 24.65 21.58 35.11
C ILE A 98 25.32 20.28 34.66
N ALA A 99 24.53 19.32 34.19
CA ALA A 99 25.04 18.03 33.73
C ALA A 99 25.89 18.15 32.46
N TYR A 100 25.41 18.84 31.43
CA TYR A 100 26.14 19.03 30.16
C TYR A 100 27.42 19.83 30.32
N LEU A 101 27.41 20.84 31.18
CA LEU A 101 28.57 21.70 31.42
C LEU A 101 29.53 21.13 32.48
N ASN A 102 29.18 19.98 33.08
CA ASN A 102 29.94 19.34 34.16
C ASN A 102 30.28 20.30 35.31
N LEU A 103 29.30 21.09 35.74
CA LEU A 103 29.46 22.11 36.79
C LEU A 103 29.30 21.51 38.19
N ASP A 104 30.07 22.02 39.15
CA ASP A 104 30.02 21.58 40.55
C ASP A 104 28.68 21.94 41.20
N LYS A 105 27.85 20.91 41.46
CA LYS A 105 26.51 21.04 42.07
C LYS A 105 26.50 21.70 43.45
N TYR A 106 27.62 21.62 44.19
CA TYR A 106 27.71 22.18 45.54
C TYR A 106 27.80 23.70 45.57
N ASN A 107 28.07 24.33 44.42
CA ASN A 107 28.39 25.74 44.31
C ASN A 107 27.39 26.53 43.45
N ILE A 108 26.35 25.86 42.93
CA ILE A 108 25.28 26.49 42.16
C ILE A 108 23.95 26.08 42.80
N THR A 109 23.17 27.07 43.20
CA THR A 109 21.83 26.83 43.74
C THR A 109 20.89 26.52 42.58
N LEU A 110 20.37 25.29 42.55
CA LEU A 110 19.44 24.84 41.52
C LEU A 110 18.01 25.24 41.91
N PRO A 111 17.29 26.00 41.06
CA PRO A 111 15.96 26.49 41.41
C PRO A 111 14.94 25.34 41.43
N LEU A 112 14.12 25.27 42.48
CA LEU A 112 13.07 24.27 42.62
C LEU A 112 11.89 24.59 41.70
N ALA A 113 11.16 23.56 41.25
CA ALA A 113 9.97 23.77 40.42
C ALA A 113 8.91 24.65 41.10
N SER A 114 8.76 24.57 42.43
CA SER A 114 7.84 25.43 43.18
C SER A 114 8.29 26.91 43.22
N GLU A 115 9.60 27.17 43.24
CA GLU A 115 10.14 28.53 43.20
C GLU A 115 9.94 29.14 41.82
N LEU A 116 10.19 28.35 40.77
CA LEU A 116 9.98 28.75 39.37
C LEU A 116 8.52 28.92 38.99
N GLU A 117 7.60 28.28 39.73
CA GLU A 117 6.17 28.49 39.55
C GLU A 117 5.72 29.84 40.10
N ALA A 118 6.32 30.30 41.21
CA ALA A 118 6.05 31.60 41.81
C ALA A 118 6.77 32.74 41.09
N GLU A 119 8.05 32.55 40.74
CA GLU A 119 8.92 33.56 40.14
C GLU A 119 9.85 32.93 39.07
N PRO A 120 9.39 32.81 37.81
CA PRO A 120 10.18 32.25 36.71
C PRO A 120 11.49 32.99 36.43
N GLU A 121 11.60 34.25 36.82
CA GLU A 121 12.79 35.11 36.63
C GLU A 121 14.01 34.58 37.37
N ILE A 122 13.81 33.81 38.45
CA ILE A 122 14.89 33.15 39.22
C ILE A 122 15.81 32.35 38.28
N PHE A 123 15.27 31.73 37.24
CA PHE A 123 16.04 30.96 36.28
C PHE A 123 17.15 31.80 35.61
N TYR A 124 16.88 33.03 35.16
CA TYR A 124 17.90 33.85 34.48
C TYR A 124 18.60 34.85 35.39
N CYS A 125 17.90 35.44 36.36
CA CYS A 125 18.47 36.44 37.28
C CYS A 125 19.40 35.83 38.34
N GLN A 126 19.16 34.58 38.75
CA GLN A 126 19.96 33.91 39.79
C GLN A 126 20.71 32.70 39.24
N PHE A 127 20.00 31.76 38.61
CA PHE A 127 20.61 30.48 38.21
C PHE A 127 21.58 30.66 37.03
N LEU A 128 21.15 31.25 35.89
CA LEU A 128 22.06 31.48 34.77
C LEU A 128 23.21 32.43 35.11
N LEU A 129 23.01 33.40 36.00
CA LEU A 129 24.08 34.28 36.47
C LEU A 129 25.21 33.49 37.13
N GLN A 130 24.88 32.58 38.05
CA GLN A 130 25.84 31.67 38.69
C GLN A 130 26.53 30.76 37.66
N VAL A 131 25.81 30.31 36.62
CA VAL A 131 26.40 29.53 35.53
C VAL A 131 27.43 30.37 34.77
N TYR A 132 27.13 31.61 34.39
CA TYR A 132 28.05 32.47 33.64
C TYR A 132 29.36 32.76 34.38
N GLU A 133 29.31 32.90 35.71
CA GLU A 133 30.51 33.09 36.54
C GLU A 133 31.49 31.91 36.43
N ARG A 134 30.99 30.70 36.13
CA ARG A 134 31.81 29.49 35.98
C ARG A 134 32.26 29.23 34.55
N LEU A 135 31.69 29.91 33.57
CA LEU A 135 31.99 29.71 32.16
C LEU A 135 33.21 30.48 31.65
N GLY A 136 33.90 31.25 32.52
CA GLY A 136 35.16 31.90 32.16
C GLY A 136 35.04 32.90 31.00
N GLY A 137 33.86 33.53 30.85
CA GLY A 137 33.58 34.47 29.76
C GLY A 137 32.91 33.86 28.52
N LYS A 138 32.83 32.51 28.42
CA LYS A 138 32.14 31.84 27.31
C LYS A 138 30.63 32.13 27.32
N LYS A 139 30.05 32.11 26.12
CA LYS A 139 28.61 32.26 25.88
C LYS A 139 27.93 30.88 25.87
N ILE A 140 26.66 30.82 26.26
CA ILE A 140 25.88 29.57 26.29
C ILE A 140 24.94 29.50 25.09
N VAL A 141 24.88 28.35 24.44
CA VAL A 141 24.00 28.07 23.30
C VAL A 141 23.12 26.87 23.64
N PHE A 142 21.80 27.08 23.63
CA PHE A 142 20.83 25.98 23.78
C PHE A 142 20.53 25.34 22.43
N LEU A 143 20.77 24.04 22.32
CA LEU A 143 20.42 23.21 21.16
C LEU A 143 19.07 22.55 21.43
N LEU A 144 17.99 23.14 20.93
CA LEU A 144 16.62 22.69 21.19
C LEU A 144 16.15 21.75 20.07
N LYS A 145 15.89 20.48 20.40
CA LYS A 145 15.42 19.47 19.43
C LYS A 145 14.01 18.97 19.74
N GLU A 146 13.42 18.31 18.73
CA GLU A 146 12.05 17.75 18.77
C GLU A 146 10.96 18.81 19.01
N VAL A 147 11.19 19.99 18.43
CA VAL A 147 10.33 21.18 18.61
C VAL A 147 9.14 21.18 17.65
N GLU A 148 9.07 20.27 16.68
CA GLU A 148 7.95 20.13 15.73
C GLU A 148 6.60 19.87 16.43
N SER A 149 6.63 19.31 17.65
CA SER A 149 5.44 19.13 18.47
C SER A 149 4.71 20.45 18.79
N LEU A 150 5.39 21.59 18.69
CA LEU A 150 4.85 22.94 18.93
C LEU A 150 3.91 23.44 17.82
N GLU A 151 4.03 22.87 16.62
CA GLU A 151 3.25 23.30 15.44
C GLU A 151 1.85 22.70 15.42
N TYR A 152 1.56 21.72 16.28
CA TYR A 152 0.22 21.14 16.39
C TYR A 152 -0.75 22.05 17.17
N LYS A 153 -2.03 21.99 16.81
CA LYS A 153 -3.07 22.77 17.51
C LYS A 153 -3.24 22.33 18.97
N ASP A 154 -3.11 21.04 19.23
CA ASP A 154 -3.35 20.41 20.54
C ASP A 154 -2.11 20.36 21.45
N THR A 155 -1.02 21.03 21.10
CA THR A 155 0.19 21.04 21.94
C THR A 155 -0.10 21.62 23.32
N HIS A 156 0.40 20.95 24.36
CA HIS A 156 0.27 21.38 25.75
C HIS A 156 0.69 22.84 25.92
N SER A 157 -0.17 23.67 26.54
CA SER A 157 0.04 25.12 26.63
C SER A 157 1.40 25.48 27.27
N ASP A 158 1.90 24.64 28.18
CA ASP A 158 3.16 24.87 28.87
C ASP A 158 4.41 24.76 28.00
N ILE A 159 4.39 23.92 26.95
CA ILE A 159 5.50 23.87 26.00
C ILE A 159 5.51 25.15 25.16
N LYS A 160 4.35 25.68 24.77
CA LYS A 160 4.29 27.01 24.11
C LYS A 160 4.80 28.12 25.05
N LYS A 161 4.48 28.05 26.35
CA LYS A 161 5.00 29.00 27.35
C LYS A 161 6.54 28.99 27.43
N ILE A 162 7.20 27.83 27.30
CA ILE A 162 8.67 27.80 27.33
C ILE A 162 9.29 28.58 26.17
N CYS A 163 8.73 28.50 24.97
CA CYS A 163 9.24 29.24 23.82
C CYS A 163 9.02 30.74 23.95
N CYS A 164 7.84 31.17 24.43
CA CYS A 164 7.59 32.58 24.76
C CYS A 164 8.55 33.09 25.83
N TYR A 165 8.78 32.29 26.88
CA TYR A 165 9.72 32.64 27.95
C TYR A 165 11.15 32.77 27.42
N LEU A 166 11.63 31.79 26.64
CA LEU A 166 12.93 31.83 25.98
C LEU A 166 13.09 33.07 25.08
N GLN A 167 12.04 33.42 24.35
CA GLN A 167 11.99 34.63 23.53
C GLN A 167 12.11 35.92 24.36
N SER A 168 11.52 35.98 25.54
CA SER A 168 11.67 37.13 26.44
C SER A 168 13.06 37.24 27.08
N ILE A 169 13.66 36.12 27.51
CA ILE A 169 14.95 36.16 28.21
C ILE A 169 16.11 36.37 27.26
N ILE A 170 16.02 35.88 26.02
CA ILE A 170 17.15 35.97 25.09
C ILE A 170 17.45 37.42 24.66
N GLN A 171 16.43 38.28 24.72
CA GLN A 171 16.60 39.73 24.50
C GLN A 171 17.31 40.42 25.67
N GLN A 172 17.20 39.86 26.88
CA GLN A 172 17.78 40.44 28.10
C GLN A 172 19.15 39.84 28.45
N GLN A 173 19.46 38.66 27.90
CA GLN A 173 20.66 37.89 28.23
C GLN A 173 21.70 37.98 27.10
N GLU A 174 22.72 38.83 27.27
CA GLU A 174 23.77 39.06 26.26
C GLU A 174 24.59 37.78 25.94
N LYS A 175 24.73 36.87 26.90
CA LYS A 175 25.51 35.64 26.75
C LYS A 175 24.72 34.40 26.33
N LEU A 176 23.40 34.52 26.15
CA LEU A 176 22.51 33.42 25.76
C LEU A 176 22.19 33.43 24.26
N PHE A 177 22.23 32.25 23.66
CA PHE A 177 21.93 31.97 22.26
C PHE A 177 21.09 30.69 22.16
N ILE A 178 20.30 30.55 21.10
CA ILE A 178 19.46 29.37 20.87
C ILE A 178 19.60 28.90 19.41
N ILE A 179 19.72 27.59 19.23
CA ILE A 179 19.61 26.93 17.93
C ILE A 179 18.45 25.94 18.01
N PHE A 180 17.44 26.14 17.16
CA PHE A 180 16.31 25.25 17.03
C PHE A 180 16.56 24.21 15.93
N PHE A 181 16.26 22.95 16.23
CA PHE A 181 16.35 21.83 15.29
C PHE A 181 14.96 21.30 14.98
N ILE A 182 14.52 21.49 13.73
CA ILE A 182 13.18 21.14 13.26
C ILE A 182 13.28 19.93 12.33
N ARG A 183 12.51 18.88 12.61
CA ARG A 183 12.36 17.76 11.67
C ARG A 183 11.33 18.09 10.61
N GLY A 184 11.66 17.80 9.35
CA GLY A 184 10.81 18.09 8.20
C GLY A 184 11.18 19.42 7.56
N GLN A 185 10.16 20.19 7.18
CA GLN A 185 10.34 21.49 6.52
C GLN A 185 9.90 22.65 7.39
N LEU A 186 10.54 23.78 7.15
CA LEU A 186 10.16 25.05 7.71
C LEU A 186 9.06 25.66 6.84
N VAL A 187 7.81 25.63 7.31
CA VAL A 187 6.68 26.22 6.59
C VAL A 187 6.56 27.70 6.96
N ASP A 188 6.25 28.57 5.99
CA ASP A 188 6.10 30.03 6.14
C ASP A 188 5.09 30.49 7.22
N LYS A 189 4.37 29.56 7.86
CA LYS A 189 3.42 29.80 8.96
C LYS A 189 3.79 29.09 10.27
N SER A 190 5.06 28.72 10.44
CA SER A 190 5.54 28.12 11.68
C SER A 190 5.33 29.05 12.87
N TYR A 191 4.76 28.51 13.96
CA TYR A 191 4.64 29.20 15.25
C TYR A 191 6.00 29.74 15.72
N LEU A 192 7.06 28.93 15.58
CA LEU A 192 8.42 29.33 15.95
C LEU A 192 8.94 30.49 15.11
N LEU A 193 8.73 30.48 13.79
CA LEU A 193 9.10 31.60 12.94
C LEU A 193 8.34 32.89 13.28
N SER A 194 7.07 32.75 13.68
CA SER A 194 6.26 33.90 14.12
C SER A 194 6.78 34.54 15.41
N LEU A 195 7.34 33.73 16.33
CA LEU A 195 7.94 34.18 17.58
C LEU A 195 9.32 34.79 17.38
N PHE A 196 10.13 34.20 16.50
CA PHE A 196 11.52 34.57 16.25
C PHE A 196 11.69 35.14 14.84
N GLN A 197 11.06 36.29 14.60
CA GLN A 197 11.09 36.96 13.31
C GLN A 197 12.52 37.29 12.87
N ASN A 198 12.81 37.08 11.58
CA ASN A 198 14.12 37.33 10.95
C ASN A 198 15.28 36.45 11.42
N ALA A 199 15.03 35.42 12.23
CA ALA A 199 16.07 34.45 12.57
C ALA A 199 16.53 33.70 11.30
N PRO A 200 17.83 33.64 11.03
CA PRO A 200 18.35 32.93 9.88
C PRO A 200 18.14 31.42 10.04
N TYR A 201 17.91 30.76 8.91
CA TYR A 201 17.68 29.33 8.85
C TYR A 201 18.51 28.68 7.75
N GLN A 202 18.86 27.41 7.95
CA GLN A 202 19.59 26.61 6.95
C GLN A 202 19.05 25.18 6.91
N GLU A 203 18.81 24.67 5.70
CA GLU A 203 18.44 23.27 5.49
C GLU A 203 19.68 22.37 5.64
N VAL A 204 19.53 21.29 6.40
CA VAL A 204 20.43 20.14 6.39
C VAL A 204 19.87 19.13 5.39
N GLY A 205 20.34 19.22 4.15
CA GLY A 205 19.85 18.44 3.01
C GLY A 205 20.72 17.23 2.63
N LEU A 206 20.51 16.76 1.40
CA LEU A 206 21.32 15.72 0.76
C LEU A 206 22.80 16.14 0.70
N LEU A 207 23.70 15.17 0.62
CA LEU A 207 25.11 15.46 0.39
C LEU A 207 25.30 15.85 -1.07
N ASP A 208 26.19 16.81 -1.32
CA ASP A 208 26.70 17.03 -2.67
C ASP A 208 27.45 15.77 -3.15
N GLU A 209 27.64 15.69 -4.47
CA GLU A 209 28.25 14.52 -5.11
C GLU A 209 29.63 14.19 -4.53
N ASN A 210 30.48 15.19 -4.26
CA ASN A 210 31.83 14.95 -3.73
C ASN A 210 31.77 14.42 -2.30
N SER A 211 30.96 15.03 -1.44
CA SER A 211 30.76 14.58 -0.06
C SER A 211 30.15 13.18 0.01
N ALA A 212 29.21 12.86 -0.88
CA ALA A 212 28.62 11.53 -0.98
C ALA A 212 29.65 10.50 -1.45
N LYS A 213 30.51 10.82 -2.43
CA LYS A 213 31.63 9.97 -2.86
C LYS A 213 32.60 9.69 -1.72
N GLN A 214 32.94 10.71 -0.92
CA GLN A 214 33.79 10.52 0.25
C GLN A 214 33.13 9.58 1.27
N LEU A 215 31.82 9.74 1.55
CA LEU A 215 31.09 8.84 2.44
C LEU A 215 31.09 7.39 1.94
N ILE A 216 31.03 7.17 0.63
CA ILE A 216 31.10 5.82 0.03
C ILE A 216 32.50 5.23 0.21
N ILE A 217 33.55 5.97 -0.16
CA ILE A 217 34.89 5.41 -0.33
C ILE A 217 35.67 5.39 0.99
N LYS A 218 35.68 6.51 1.74
CA LYS A 218 36.61 6.70 2.86
C LYS A 218 36.43 5.71 4.01
N PRO A 219 35.20 5.38 4.47
CA PRO A 219 35.03 4.43 5.58
C PRO A 219 35.62 3.04 5.27
N ALA A 220 35.63 2.63 4.00
CA ALA A 220 36.13 1.31 3.59
C ALA A 220 37.50 1.36 2.87
N GLU A 221 38.21 2.48 2.96
CA GLU A 221 39.53 2.65 2.35
C GLU A 221 40.50 1.56 2.86
N GLY A 222 41.10 0.80 1.93
CA GLY A 222 41.96 -0.34 2.25
C GLY A 222 41.23 -1.64 2.65
N LEU A 223 39.90 -1.64 2.77
CA LEU A 223 39.09 -2.82 3.10
C LEU A 223 38.27 -3.34 1.91
N LEU A 224 37.65 -2.44 1.16
CA LEU A 224 36.74 -2.73 0.05
C LEU A 224 37.03 -1.78 -1.12
N GLN A 225 37.17 -2.33 -2.33
CA GLN A 225 37.47 -1.53 -3.51
C GLN A 225 36.19 -1.21 -4.30
N TYR A 226 36.01 0.07 -4.60
CA TYR A 226 34.98 0.59 -5.50
C TYR A 226 35.62 1.14 -6.77
N ASP A 227 35.05 0.84 -7.93
CA ASP A 227 35.36 1.58 -9.17
C ASP A 227 34.39 2.76 -9.38
N GLU A 228 34.71 3.67 -10.31
CA GLU A 228 33.93 4.88 -10.57
C GLU A 228 32.48 4.59 -11.00
N ASP A 229 32.26 3.53 -11.79
CA ASP A 229 30.91 3.15 -12.22
C ASP A 229 30.07 2.62 -11.04
N THR A 230 30.70 1.89 -10.13
CA THR A 230 30.07 1.42 -8.89
C THR A 230 29.69 2.57 -7.97
N VAL A 231 30.58 3.54 -7.79
CA VAL A 231 30.28 4.74 -7.00
C VAL A 231 29.13 5.51 -7.63
N THR A 232 29.13 5.64 -8.96
CA THR A 232 28.04 6.26 -9.71
C THR A 232 26.72 5.51 -9.51
N ALA A 233 26.71 4.18 -9.56
CA ALA A 233 25.53 3.37 -9.31
C ALA A 233 24.97 3.55 -7.88
N ILE A 234 25.84 3.67 -6.88
CA ILE A 234 25.42 3.93 -5.48
C ILE A 234 24.79 5.34 -5.37
N LEU A 235 25.38 6.34 -6.03
CA LEU A 235 24.86 7.70 -6.06
C LEU A 235 23.51 7.78 -6.80
N GLU A 236 23.35 7.07 -7.92
CA GLU A 236 22.07 6.96 -8.63
C GLU A 236 20.99 6.38 -7.72
N LEU A 237 21.31 5.36 -6.91
CA LEU A 237 20.37 4.76 -5.96
C LEU A 237 20.04 5.67 -4.77
N SER A 238 21.05 6.33 -4.18
CA SER A 238 20.90 7.05 -2.91
C SER A 238 20.61 8.54 -3.07
N ALA A 239 20.91 9.12 -4.24
CA ALA A 239 20.90 10.55 -4.52
C ALA A 239 21.68 11.39 -3.48
N GLY A 240 22.75 10.82 -2.90
CA GLY A 240 23.53 11.49 -1.86
C GLY A 240 22.83 11.56 -0.49
N HIS A 241 21.71 10.85 -0.28
CA HIS A 241 21.05 10.79 1.02
C HIS A 241 21.92 10.03 2.04
N PRO A 242 22.46 10.66 3.11
CA PRO A 242 23.48 10.06 3.97
C PRO A 242 23.10 8.68 4.51
N TYR A 243 21.87 8.55 5.03
CA TYR A 243 21.41 7.28 5.59
C TYR A 243 21.26 6.18 4.53
N PHE A 244 20.74 6.48 3.35
CA PHE A 244 20.54 5.46 2.31
C PHE A 244 21.87 5.07 1.67
N THR A 245 22.78 6.04 1.48
CA THR A 245 24.16 5.74 1.06
C THR A 245 24.84 4.82 2.07
N GLN A 246 24.73 5.10 3.39
CA GLN A 246 25.25 4.22 4.43
C GLN A 246 24.60 2.83 4.40
N VAL A 247 23.28 2.72 4.21
CA VAL A 247 22.61 1.41 4.12
C VAL A 247 23.07 0.60 2.91
N ILE A 248 23.15 1.23 1.73
CA ILE A 248 23.62 0.57 0.50
C ILE A 248 25.06 0.08 0.69
N CYS A 249 25.96 0.93 1.18
CA CYS A 249 27.34 0.55 1.40
C CYS A 249 27.50 -0.50 2.51
N PHE A 250 26.67 -0.42 3.56
CA PHE A 250 26.61 -1.44 4.61
C PHE A 250 26.25 -2.80 4.01
N SER A 251 25.20 -2.86 3.18
CA SER A 251 24.77 -4.09 2.51
C SER A 251 25.83 -4.64 1.55
N LEU A 252 26.50 -3.77 0.77
CA LEU A 252 27.60 -4.17 -0.12
C LEU A 252 28.76 -4.77 0.66
N PHE A 253 29.14 -4.17 1.79
CA PHE A 253 30.21 -4.69 2.63
C PHE A 253 29.85 -6.05 3.25
N VAL A 254 28.60 -6.25 3.65
CA VAL A 254 28.10 -7.55 4.13
C VAL A 254 28.19 -8.59 3.02
N GLU A 255 27.76 -8.26 1.80
CA GLU A 255 27.81 -9.19 0.66
C GLU A 255 29.25 -9.54 0.27
N ALA A 256 30.12 -8.54 0.15
CA ALA A 256 31.55 -8.72 -0.11
C ALA A 256 32.20 -9.67 0.90
N LYS A 257 31.79 -9.59 2.18
CA LYS A 257 32.27 -10.49 3.23
C LYS A 257 31.73 -11.92 3.08
N ILE A 258 30.45 -12.09 2.72
CA ILE A 258 29.82 -13.40 2.52
C ILE A 258 30.45 -14.12 1.32
N GLU A 259 30.63 -13.41 0.21
CA GLU A 259 31.17 -13.97 -1.04
C GLU A 259 32.70 -14.03 -1.05
N ASN A 260 33.34 -13.40 -0.06
CA ASN A 260 34.78 -13.18 0.00
C ASN A 260 35.33 -12.48 -1.28
N ASN A 261 34.54 -11.57 -1.83
CA ASN A 261 34.89 -10.72 -2.96
C ASN A 261 34.97 -9.26 -2.52
N TRP A 262 36.19 -8.72 -2.43
CA TRP A 262 36.45 -7.37 -1.91
C TRP A 262 36.57 -6.30 -3.01
N LYS A 263 36.07 -6.61 -4.21
CA LYS A 263 35.93 -5.67 -5.31
C LYS A 263 34.45 -5.62 -5.71
N VAL A 264 33.85 -4.46 -5.52
CA VAL A 264 32.43 -4.23 -5.83
C VAL A 264 32.31 -3.68 -7.24
N THR A 265 31.29 -4.14 -7.95
CA THR A 265 30.91 -3.72 -9.30
C THR A 265 29.49 -3.16 -9.31
N ARG A 266 29.08 -2.47 -10.38
CA ARG A 266 27.69 -2.04 -10.59
C ARG A 266 26.69 -3.20 -10.53
N ALA A 267 27.06 -4.39 -10.98
CA ALA A 267 26.19 -5.56 -10.92
C ALA A 267 25.91 -5.97 -9.47
N ASP A 268 26.89 -5.85 -8.58
CA ASP A 268 26.73 -6.13 -7.15
C ASP A 268 25.80 -5.10 -6.51
N VAL A 269 25.91 -3.82 -6.90
CA VAL A 269 25.01 -2.74 -6.46
C VAL A 269 23.55 -3.05 -6.83
N GLU A 270 23.30 -3.51 -8.06
CA GLU A 270 21.95 -3.89 -8.50
C GLU A 270 21.44 -5.15 -7.76
N ALA A 271 22.32 -6.12 -7.50
CA ALA A 271 21.97 -7.35 -6.80
C ALA A 271 21.58 -7.15 -5.33
N ILE A 272 22.12 -6.13 -4.65
CA ILE A 272 21.84 -5.89 -3.22
C ILE A 272 20.60 -5.04 -2.95
N VAL A 273 19.93 -4.50 -3.98
CA VAL A 273 18.87 -3.49 -3.79
C VAL A 273 17.77 -3.98 -2.85
N ASN A 274 17.29 -5.22 -3.02
CA ASN A 274 16.26 -5.79 -2.16
C ASN A 274 16.75 -5.91 -0.69
N LYS A 275 18.00 -6.34 -0.47
CA LYS A 275 18.60 -6.44 0.87
C LYS A 275 18.78 -5.06 1.50
N ALA A 276 19.13 -4.05 0.71
CA ALA A 276 19.24 -2.67 1.17
C ALA A 276 17.87 -2.09 1.55
N ILE A 277 16.83 -2.36 0.76
CA ILE A 277 15.44 -1.99 1.08
C ILE A 277 15.01 -2.64 2.41
N GLU A 278 15.23 -3.95 2.57
CA GLU A 278 14.93 -4.66 3.82
C GLU A 278 15.68 -4.07 5.02
N SER A 279 16.97 -3.75 4.85
CA SER A 279 17.79 -3.12 5.90
C SER A 279 17.34 -1.68 6.22
N ALA A 280 16.79 -0.98 5.22
CA ALA A 280 16.27 0.37 5.35
C ALA A 280 14.81 0.41 5.81
N GLU A 281 14.10 -0.72 5.98
CA GLU A 281 12.64 -0.75 6.15
C GLU A 281 12.16 0.16 7.28
N ALA A 282 12.79 0.12 8.46
CA ALA A 282 12.46 1.02 9.57
C ALA A 282 12.75 2.50 9.27
N GLY A 283 13.72 2.76 8.39
CA GLY A 283 14.06 4.07 7.87
C GLY A 283 13.32 4.44 6.58
N LEU A 284 12.43 3.61 6.06
CA LEU A 284 11.56 3.88 4.91
C LEU A 284 10.11 3.98 5.35
N ALA A 285 9.65 3.12 6.26
CA ALA A 285 8.29 3.09 6.80
C ALA A 285 7.79 4.45 7.29
N TRP A 286 8.66 5.27 7.90
CA TRP A 286 8.28 6.61 8.35
C TRP A 286 7.87 7.56 7.21
N LEU A 287 8.38 7.36 5.97
CA LEU A 287 7.94 8.14 4.81
C LEU A 287 6.47 7.87 4.49
N TRP A 288 5.97 6.69 4.85
CA TRP A 288 4.64 6.19 4.53
C TRP A 288 3.61 6.40 5.65
N ASP A 289 4.03 6.18 6.90
CA ASP A 289 3.13 6.20 8.06
C ASP A 289 2.56 7.61 8.35
N GLY A 290 3.26 8.67 7.93
CA GLY A 290 2.92 10.07 8.22
C GLY A 290 2.25 10.84 7.08
N ILE A 291 1.84 10.18 5.99
CA ILE A 291 1.22 10.83 4.82
C ILE A 291 -0.20 10.32 4.58
N SER A 292 -1.07 11.18 4.02
CA SER A 292 -2.47 10.88 3.77
C SER A 292 -2.65 9.85 2.64
N ILE A 293 -3.83 9.23 2.54
CA ILE A 293 -4.17 8.31 1.44
C ILE A 293 -3.95 8.97 0.06
N PRO A 294 -4.44 10.20 -0.21
CA PRO A 294 -4.14 10.87 -1.48
C PRO A 294 -2.63 11.10 -1.72
N GLU A 295 -1.85 11.45 -0.69
CA GLU A 295 -0.38 11.57 -0.81
C GLU A 295 0.26 10.21 -1.17
N ARG A 296 -0.17 9.11 -0.54
CA ARG A 296 0.30 7.74 -0.84
C ARG A 296 0.04 7.33 -2.27
N VAL A 297 -1.17 7.62 -2.77
CA VAL A 297 -1.56 7.33 -4.15
C VAL A 297 -0.69 8.11 -5.13
N VAL A 298 -0.50 9.42 -4.90
CA VAL A 298 0.34 10.25 -5.77
C VAL A 298 1.79 9.78 -5.75
N LEU A 299 2.38 9.48 -4.58
CA LEU A 299 3.75 8.93 -4.51
C LEU A 299 3.89 7.62 -5.28
N SER A 300 2.91 6.73 -5.14
CA SER A 300 2.91 5.44 -5.84
C SER A 300 2.73 5.61 -7.35
N ALA A 301 1.95 6.62 -7.77
CA ALA A 301 1.76 6.95 -9.17
C ALA A 301 3.04 7.51 -9.80
N VAL A 302 3.73 8.41 -9.12
CA VAL A 302 5.06 8.92 -9.55
C VAL A 302 6.05 7.77 -9.67
N ALA A 303 6.09 6.88 -8.66
CA ALA A 303 7.02 5.76 -8.65
C ALA A 303 6.78 4.77 -9.81
N GLU A 304 5.51 4.48 -10.11
CA GLU A 304 5.13 3.61 -11.23
C GLU A 304 5.36 4.29 -12.58
N ALA A 305 4.99 5.57 -12.74
CA ALA A 305 5.25 6.33 -13.97
C ALA A 305 6.75 6.38 -14.30
N GLN A 306 7.58 6.62 -13.27
CA GLN A 306 9.03 6.63 -13.44
C GLN A 306 9.58 5.25 -13.79
N LYS A 307 9.03 4.18 -13.21
CA LYS A 307 9.37 2.79 -13.59
C LYS A 307 9.04 2.52 -15.06
N ILE A 308 7.83 2.84 -15.50
CA ILE A 308 7.38 2.65 -16.89
C ILE A 308 8.32 3.38 -17.86
N ALA A 309 8.65 4.64 -17.56
CA ALA A 309 9.58 5.41 -18.40
C ALA A 309 10.97 4.78 -18.50
N PHE A 310 11.49 4.18 -17.42
CA PHE A 310 12.75 3.43 -17.48
C PHE A 310 12.64 2.17 -18.35
N GLU A 311 11.56 1.40 -18.20
CA GLU A 311 11.31 0.17 -18.98
C GLU A 311 11.14 0.47 -20.48
N GLU A 312 10.46 1.57 -20.80
CA GLU A 312 10.19 2.02 -22.17
C GLU A 312 11.29 2.93 -22.76
N LYS A 313 12.37 3.20 -21.99
CA LYS A 313 13.48 4.08 -22.38
C LYS A 313 13.04 5.50 -22.77
N GLN A 314 12.00 6.01 -22.11
CA GLN A 314 11.51 7.36 -22.30
C GLN A 314 12.38 8.37 -21.53
N SER A 315 12.52 9.58 -22.08
CA SER A 315 13.34 10.63 -21.45
C SER A 315 12.70 11.21 -20.19
N PHE A 316 11.37 11.20 -20.08
CA PHE A 316 10.62 11.74 -18.95
C PHE A 316 9.45 10.82 -18.59
N PRO A 317 9.17 10.62 -17.30
CA PRO A 317 7.94 9.96 -16.86
C PRO A 317 6.70 10.73 -17.30
N GLU A 318 5.62 9.99 -17.47
CA GLU A 318 4.29 10.56 -17.61
C GLU A 318 3.89 11.35 -16.36
N GLU A 319 3.01 12.33 -16.53
CA GLU A 319 2.39 13.04 -15.41
C GLU A 319 1.62 12.07 -14.51
N PRO A 320 1.87 12.05 -13.19
CA PRO A 320 1.24 11.09 -12.27
C PRO A 320 -0.29 11.10 -12.31
N LEU A 321 -0.89 12.29 -12.44
CA LEU A 321 -2.35 12.43 -12.52
C LEU A 321 -2.93 11.89 -13.84
N THR A 322 -2.14 11.92 -14.92
CA THR A 322 -2.55 11.29 -16.19
C THR A 322 -2.57 9.78 -16.04
N LEU A 323 -1.50 9.19 -15.47
CA LEU A 323 -1.44 7.75 -15.21
C LEU A 323 -2.61 7.30 -14.31
N LEU A 324 -2.98 8.08 -13.30
CA LEU A 324 -4.15 7.78 -12.47
C LEU A 324 -5.46 7.77 -13.26
N LYS A 325 -5.67 8.72 -14.19
CA LYS A 325 -6.86 8.75 -15.06
C LYS A 325 -6.93 7.51 -15.96
N GLU A 326 -5.80 7.08 -16.50
CA GLU A 326 -5.73 5.84 -17.30
C GLU A 326 -6.11 4.60 -16.49
N ARG A 327 -5.89 4.62 -15.17
CA ARG A 327 -6.32 3.60 -14.21
C ARG A 327 -7.75 3.79 -13.68
N GLY A 328 -8.55 4.66 -14.31
CA GLY A 328 -9.96 4.86 -13.95
C GLY A 328 -10.19 5.73 -12.71
N ILE A 329 -9.16 6.42 -12.22
CA ILE A 329 -9.25 7.32 -11.06
C ILE A 329 -9.74 8.69 -11.51
N ILE A 330 -10.74 9.22 -10.81
CA ILE A 330 -11.15 10.61 -10.98
C ILE A 330 -10.21 11.50 -10.17
N GLU A 331 -9.63 12.47 -10.84
CA GLU A 331 -8.80 13.51 -10.23
C GLU A 331 -9.67 14.38 -9.30
N THR A 332 -9.33 14.40 -8.02
CA THR A 332 -9.98 15.23 -6.99
C THR A 332 -9.03 16.34 -6.54
N ASP A 333 -9.59 17.41 -5.96
CA ASP A 333 -8.77 18.47 -5.36
C ASP A 333 -7.77 17.93 -4.33
N ASP A 334 -8.15 16.92 -3.55
CA ASP A 334 -7.26 16.29 -2.56
C ASP A 334 -6.04 15.64 -3.22
N LEU A 335 -6.18 14.98 -4.37
CA LEU A 335 -5.07 14.40 -5.12
C LEU A 335 -4.15 15.49 -5.69
N ILE A 336 -4.73 16.56 -6.25
CA ILE A 336 -3.97 17.70 -6.79
C ILE A 336 -3.16 18.39 -5.70
N GLN A 337 -3.80 18.70 -4.56
CA GLN A 337 -3.13 19.36 -3.44
C GLN A 337 -2.09 18.47 -2.79
N SER A 338 -2.32 17.14 -2.77
CA SER A 338 -1.32 16.19 -2.28
C SER A 338 -0.06 16.16 -3.15
N GLY A 339 -0.20 16.23 -4.48
CA GLY A 339 0.94 16.39 -5.39
C GLY A 339 1.77 17.63 -5.07
N LYS A 340 1.10 18.79 -4.89
CA LYS A 340 1.76 20.04 -4.49
C LYS A 340 2.48 19.93 -3.15
N LYS A 341 1.81 19.37 -2.14
CA LYS A 341 2.37 19.20 -0.79
C LYS A 341 3.57 18.26 -0.78
N LEU A 342 3.59 17.23 -1.61
CA LEU A 342 4.74 16.33 -1.77
C LEU A 342 5.91 17.00 -2.49
N ALA A 343 5.62 17.82 -3.51
CA ALA A 343 6.62 18.64 -4.18
C ALA A 343 7.23 19.66 -3.22
N GLU A 344 6.40 20.37 -2.45
CA GLU A 344 6.83 21.27 -1.37
C GLU A 344 7.76 20.54 -0.42
N LYS A 345 7.38 19.33 0.04
CA LYS A 345 8.18 18.43 0.90
C LYS A 345 9.47 17.89 0.25
N ASN A 346 9.87 18.32 -0.93
CA ASN A 346 11.10 17.90 -1.62
C ASN A 346 11.19 16.39 -1.94
N PHE A 347 10.06 15.68 -2.08
CA PHE A 347 10.07 14.27 -2.52
C PHE A 347 10.46 14.12 -4.00
N PHE A 348 10.13 15.12 -4.81
CA PHE A 348 10.32 15.07 -6.26
C PHE A 348 11.47 15.95 -6.73
N ASP A 349 12.09 15.59 -7.85
CA ASP A 349 13.07 16.44 -8.53
C ASP A 349 12.43 17.74 -9.06
N GLU A 350 13.25 18.59 -9.71
CA GLU A 350 12.80 19.89 -10.25
C GLU A 350 11.67 19.74 -11.29
N THR A 351 11.55 18.58 -11.93
CA THR A 351 10.48 18.29 -12.89
C THR A 351 9.17 17.92 -12.22
N GLN A 352 9.19 17.61 -10.91
CA GLN A 352 8.08 17.06 -10.12
C GLN A 352 7.53 15.71 -10.62
N ARG A 353 8.20 15.07 -11.59
CA ARG A 353 7.78 13.79 -12.19
C ARG A 353 8.64 12.61 -11.78
N ARG A 354 9.71 12.84 -11.01
CA ARG A 354 10.60 11.79 -10.53
C ARG A 354 10.80 11.91 -9.04
N LEU A 355 10.85 10.77 -8.36
CA LEU A 355 11.36 10.72 -6.99
C LEU A 355 12.86 11.00 -7.00
N LYS A 356 13.32 11.89 -6.12
CA LYS A 356 14.76 12.23 -6.03
C LYS A 356 15.61 11.02 -5.68
N ILE A 357 15.10 10.15 -4.78
CA ILE A 357 15.83 9.01 -4.25
C ILE A 357 15.31 7.73 -4.91
N GLU A 358 16.12 7.14 -5.78
CA GLU A 358 15.78 5.95 -6.55
C GLU A 358 15.52 4.72 -5.66
N LEU A 359 16.24 4.57 -4.54
CA LEU A 359 15.96 3.51 -3.57
C LEU A 359 14.53 3.60 -3.00
N VAL A 360 14.03 4.82 -2.76
CA VAL A 360 12.65 5.06 -2.30
C VAL A 360 11.65 4.69 -3.40
N ARG A 361 11.92 5.06 -4.66
CA ARG A 361 11.08 4.66 -5.81
C ARG A 361 10.95 3.14 -5.89
N ARG A 362 12.07 2.41 -5.81
CA ARG A 362 12.09 0.94 -5.87
C ARG A 362 11.33 0.31 -4.71
N TRP A 363 11.51 0.84 -3.50
CA TRP A 363 10.74 0.40 -2.32
C TRP A 363 9.23 0.64 -2.49
N LEU A 364 8.81 1.80 -3.00
CA LEU A 364 7.39 2.09 -3.26
C LEU A 364 6.78 1.10 -4.26
N VAL A 365 7.44 0.84 -5.38
CA VAL A 365 6.97 -0.16 -6.37
C VAL A 365 6.84 -1.56 -5.74
N GLN A 366 7.77 -1.94 -4.86
CA GLN A 366 7.80 -3.27 -4.24
C GLN A 366 6.77 -3.43 -3.12
N ARG A 367 6.67 -2.45 -2.22
CA ARG A 367 5.87 -2.53 -0.97
C ARG A 367 4.50 -1.89 -1.12
N HIS A 368 4.40 -0.84 -1.92
CA HIS A 368 3.21 0.01 -2.07
C HIS A 368 2.82 0.18 -3.54
N PRO A 369 2.58 -0.92 -4.28
CA PRO A 369 2.33 -0.84 -5.71
C PRO A 369 1.03 -0.08 -5.99
N LEU A 370 1.04 0.76 -7.04
CA LEU A 370 -0.03 1.69 -7.37
C LEU A 370 -1.42 1.01 -7.40
N HIS A 371 -1.54 -0.16 -8.02
CA HIS A 371 -2.82 -0.89 -8.15
C HIS A 371 -3.46 -1.26 -6.80
N LYS A 372 -2.69 -1.37 -5.73
CA LYS A 372 -3.23 -1.55 -4.37
C LYS A 372 -3.60 -0.21 -3.75
N GLN A 373 -2.74 0.79 -3.94
CA GLN A 373 -2.87 2.08 -3.28
C GLN A 373 -4.07 2.87 -3.78
N ILE A 374 -4.40 2.78 -5.07
CA ILE A 374 -5.60 3.43 -5.61
C ILE A 374 -6.88 2.96 -4.91
N LEU A 375 -6.93 1.71 -4.41
CA LEU A 375 -8.10 1.15 -3.74
C LEU A 375 -8.36 1.81 -2.37
N GLU A 376 -7.33 2.37 -1.74
CA GLU A 376 -7.50 3.09 -0.47
C GLU A 376 -8.35 4.36 -0.63
N LEU A 377 -8.45 4.93 -1.84
CA LEU A 377 -9.33 6.09 -2.11
C LEU A 377 -10.81 5.78 -1.87
N GLU A 378 -11.22 4.52 -1.91
CA GLU A 378 -12.58 4.10 -1.60
C GLU A 378 -12.94 4.34 -0.13
N ILE A 379 -11.94 4.21 0.77
CA ILE A 379 -12.08 4.26 2.23
C ILE A 379 -12.01 5.70 2.75
N LEU A 380 -11.94 6.70 1.87
CA LEU A 380 -12.07 8.10 2.29
C LEU A 380 -13.52 8.36 2.72
N GLU A 381 -13.80 8.03 3.98
CA GLU A 381 -15.13 8.04 4.59
C GLU A 381 -15.71 9.46 4.63
N LYS A 382 -16.88 9.62 4.01
CA LYS A 382 -17.89 10.56 4.46
C LYS A 382 -18.96 9.70 5.13
N GLU A 383 -19.32 10.00 6.38
CA GLU A 383 -20.17 9.15 7.26
C GLU A 383 -21.45 8.57 6.61
N ASN A 384 -21.96 9.20 5.55
CA ASN A 384 -23.17 8.78 4.85
C ASN A 384 -22.95 7.84 3.65
N VAL A 385 -21.72 7.65 3.15
CA VAL A 385 -21.47 6.93 1.88
C VAL A 385 -21.87 5.46 1.95
N TYR A 386 -21.51 4.78 3.04
CA TYR A 386 -21.84 3.35 3.21
C TYR A 386 -23.36 3.12 3.25
N LEU A 387 -24.07 3.89 4.07
CA LEU A 387 -25.53 3.77 4.22
C LEU A 387 -26.26 4.04 2.90
N LEU A 388 -25.88 5.10 2.18
CA LEU A 388 -26.43 5.41 0.86
C LEU A 388 -26.16 4.29 -0.14
N SER A 389 -24.97 3.67 -0.10
CA SER A 389 -24.62 2.58 -1.01
C SER A 389 -25.42 1.30 -0.75
N GLU A 390 -25.73 1.00 0.52
CA GLU A 390 -26.55 -0.16 0.90
C GLU A 390 -28.02 0.07 0.51
N GLU A 391 -28.56 1.26 0.78
CA GLU A 391 -29.93 1.63 0.39
C GLU A 391 -30.11 1.59 -1.14
N ALA A 392 -29.18 2.16 -1.90
CA ALA A 392 -29.18 2.10 -3.35
C ALA A 392 -29.19 0.65 -3.86
N SER A 393 -28.40 -0.22 -3.24
CA SER A 393 -28.32 -1.64 -3.60
C SER A 393 -29.60 -2.40 -3.28
N GLN A 394 -30.27 -2.06 -2.18
CA GLN A 394 -31.58 -2.63 -1.86
C GLN A 394 -32.63 -2.19 -2.89
N LEU A 395 -32.70 -0.90 -3.23
CA LEU A 395 -33.64 -0.39 -4.22
C LEU A 395 -33.43 -1.03 -5.60
N HIS A 396 -32.18 -1.24 -5.99
CA HIS A 396 -31.85 -1.94 -7.24
C HIS A 396 -32.34 -3.39 -7.22
N GLN A 397 -32.13 -4.12 -6.11
CA GLN A 397 -32.66 -5.49 -5.95
C GLN A 397 -34.20 -5.55 -5.98
N GLU A 398 -34.87 -4.47 -5.56
CA GLU A 398 -36.32 -4.32 -5.64
C GLU A 398 -36.81 -3.93 -7.06
N GLY A 399 -35.91 -3.70 -8.02
CA GLY A 399 -36.21 -3.28 -9.39
C GLY A 399 -36.54 -1.79 -9.52
N LYS A 400 -36.28 -0.98 -8.48
CA LYS A 400 -36.51 0.46 -8.47
C LYS A 400 -35.28 1.19 -9.03
N ASN A 401 -34.98 0.95 -10.31
CA ASN A 401 -33.71 1.33 -10.92
C ASN A 401 -33.46 2.85 -10.92
N TYR A 402 -34.48 3.67 -11.15
CA TYR A 402 -34.34 5.12 -11.14
C TYR A 402 -33.94 5.66 -9.75
N ASP A 403 -34.60 5.19 -8.69
CA ASP A 403 -34.30 5.60 -7.32
C ASP A 403 -32.90 5.12 -6.89
N ALA A 404 -32.54 3.88 -7.28
CA ALA A 404 -31.21 3.34 -7.03
C ALA A 404 -30.11 4.13 -7.74
N ILE A 405 -30.32 4.52 -9.00
CA ILE A 405 -29.40 5.35 -9.77
C ILE A 405 -29.16 6.68 -9.08
N GLU A 406 -30.22 7.35 -8.59
CA GLU A 406 -30.09 8.63 -7.90
C GLU A 406 -29.19 8.49 -6.66
N LEU A 407 -29.42 7.48 -5.82
CA LEU A 407 -28.60 7.24 -4.63
C LEU A 407 -27.16 6.85 -4.98
N TYR A 408 -26.95 6.01 -5.98
CA TYR A 408 -25.61 5.65 -6.44
C TYR A 408 -24.86 6.86 -7.02
N GLU A 409 -25.52 7.76 -7.75
CA GLU A 409 -24.91 9.00 -8.21
C GLU A 409 -24.55 9.92 -7.04
N GLN A 410 -25.39 10.00 -6.00
CA GLN A 410 -25.05 10.72 -4.76
C GLN A 410 -23.82 10.11 -4.07
N VAL A 411 -23.69 8.78 -4.03
CA VAL A 411 -22.49 8.10 -3.51
C VAL A 411 -21.24 8.54 -4.28
N LEU A 412 -21.28 8.58 -5.61
CA LEU A 412 -20.14 9.02 -6.43
C LEU A 412 -19.89 10.54 -6.36
N GLN A 413 -20.89 11.36 -6.05
CA GLN A 413 -20.68 12.79 -5.76
C GLN A 413 -19.94 12.97 -4.42
N LEU A 414 -20.26 12.15 -3.43
CA LEU A 414 -19.60 12.17 -2.12
C LEU A 414 -18.18 11.61 -2.21
N ASN A 415 -17.98 10.47 -2.85
CA ASN A 415 -16.67 9.92 -3.15
C ASN A 415 -16.59 9.49 -4.62
N PRO A 416 -15.99 10.33 -5.49
CA PRO A 416 -15.83 10.02 -6.91
C PRO A 416 -15.10 8.72 -7.17
N ASN A 417 -14.24 8.28 -6.26
CA ASN A 417 -13.42 7.07 -6.34
C ASN A 417 -13.97 5.94 -5.44
N HIS A 418 -15.28 5.89 -5.22
CA HIS A 418 -15.95 4.75 -4.58
C HIS A 418 -16.20 3.61 -5.58
N PHE A 419 -15.21 2.71 -5.74
CA PHE A 419 -15.19 1.76 -6.84
C PHE A 419 -16.28 0.69 -6.76
N ARG A 420 -16.69 0.29 -5.54
CA ARG A 420 -17.78 -0.68 -5.35
C ARG A 420 -19.12 -0.25 -5.95
N THR A 421 -19.37 1.04 -6.10
CA THR A 421 -20.62 1.57 -6.69
C THR A 421 -20.62 1.54 -8.22
N LEU A 422 -19.45 1.45 -8.86
CA LEU A 422 -19.35 1.59 -10.31
C LEU A 422 -20.14 0.50 -11.06
N SER A 423 -19.94 -0.78 -10.71
CA SER A 423 -20.65 -1.87 -11.39
C SER A 423 -22.15 -1.92 -11.10
N PRO A 424 -22.62 -1.79 -9.84
CA PRO A 424 -24.06 -1.73 -9.57
C PRO A 424 -24.76 -0.55 -10.26
N LEU A 425 -24.14 0.63 -10.27
CA LEU A 425 -24.68 1.79 -11.00
C LEU A 425 -24.69 1.54 -12.51
N ALA A 426 -23.64 0.93 -13.05
CA ALA A 426 -23.56 0.60 -14.47
C ALA A 426 -24.63 -0.43 -14.88
N GLU A 427 -24.89 -1.43 -14.04
CA GLU A 427 -25.95 -2.42 -14.23
C GLU A 427 -27.34 -1.76 -14.18
N ALA A 428 -27.61 -0.91 -13.19
CA ALA A 428 -28.87 -0.19 -13.10
C ALA A 428 -29.10 0.69 -14.34
N TYR A 429 -28.05 1.32 -14.88
CA TYR A 429 -28.11 2.05 -16.15
C TYR A 429 -28.34 1.15 -17.36
N LEU A 430 -27.75 -0.05 -17.38
CA LEU A 430 -27.96 -1.04 -18.43
C LEU A 430 -29.40 -1.53 -18.47
N GLU A 431 -30.01 -1.78 -17.29
CA GLU A 431 -31.39 -2.23 -17.15
C GLU A 431 -32.43 -1.19 -17.61
N ILE A 432 -32.12 0.11 -17.52
CA ILE A 432 -32.95 1.18 -18.10
C ILE A 432 -32.56 1.54 -19.54
N GLU A 433 -31.74 0.72 -20.18
CA GLU A 433 -31.24 0.87 -21.56
C GLU A 433 -30.43 2.17 -21.81
N ASN A 434 -29.83 2.75 -20.77
CA ASN A 434 -28.90 3.88 -20.91
C ASN A 434 -27.47 3.36 -21.12
N PHE A 435 -27.21 2.86 -22.32
CA PHE A 435 -25.95 2.20 -22.67
C PHE A 435 -24.73 3.13 -22.59
N ASP A 436 -24.88 4.42 -22.90
CA ASP A 436 -23.77 5.37 -22.85
C ASP A 436 -23.19 5.52 -21.44
N LYS A 437 -24.05 5.73 -20.43
CA LYS A 437 -23.62 5.81 -19.03
C LYS A 437 -23.15 4.45 -18.51
N ALA A 438 -23.85 3.37 -18.84
CA ALA A 438 -23.48 2.02 -18.41
C ALA A 438 -22.05 1.65 -18.88
N LEU A 439 -21.75 1.85 -20.17
CA LEU A 439 -20.44 1.53 -20.73
C LEU A 439 -19.33 2.41 -20.17
N GLN A 440 -19.57 3.71 -19.95
CA GLN A 440 -18.58 4.60 -19.31
C GLN A 440 -18.21 4.12 -17.91
N LEU A 441 -19.20 3.71 -17.11
CA LEU A 441 -18.98 3.24 -15.74
C LEU A 441 -18.31 1.87 -15.69
N TYR A 442 -18.72 0.92 -16.54
CA TYR A 442 -18.04 -0.38 -16.63
C TYR A 442 -16.62 -0.25 -17.16
N GLU A 443 -16.37 0.57 -18.17
CA GLU A 443 -15.02 0.83 -18.69
C GLU A 443 -14.13 1.41 -17.57
N ARG A 444 -14.67 2.36 -16.81
CA ARG A 444 -13.97 2.92 -15.65
C ARG A 444 -13.68 1.87 -14.59
N ALA A 445 -14.67 1.05 -14.23
CA ALA A 445 -14.49 -0.04 -13.26
C ALA A 445 -13.43 -1.05 -13.73
N TYR A 446 -13.45 -1.40 -15.02
CA TYR A 446 -12.47 -2.28 -15.65
C TYR A 446 -11.04 -1.72 -15.61
N LYS A 447 -10.86 -0.40 -15.77
CA LYS A 447 -9.53 0.25 -15.62
C LYS A 447 -8.98 0.17 -14.19
N VAL A 448 -9.84 0.17 -13.17
CA VAL A 448 -9.46 0.09 -11.75
C VAL A 448 -9.07 -1.33 -11.37
N ASP A 449 -9.92 -2.30 -11.68
CA ASP A 449 -9.68 -3.74 -11.46
C ASP A 449 -10.18 -4.54 -12.65
N THR A 450 -9.24 -4.89 -13.52
CA THR A 450 -9.53 -5.61 -14.76
C THR A 450 -10.15 -6.97 -14.48
N VAL A 451 -9.70 -7.69 -13.45
CA VAL A 451 -10.14 -9.07 -13.21
C VAL A 451 -11.57 -9.06 -12.68
N ARG A 452 -11.87 -8.18 -11.74
CA ARG A 452 -13.18 -8.12 -11.09
C ARG A 452 -14.29 -7.63 -12.01
N HIS A 453 -13.99 -6.66 -12.87
CA HIS A 453 -15.01 -5.95 -13.64
C HIS A 453 -15.08 -6.34 -15.12
N GLN A 454 -14.21 -7.25 -15.59
CA GLN A 454 -14.20 -7.71 -16.99
C GLN A 454 -15.55 -8.23 -17.45
N GLU A 455 -16.14 -9.19 -16.74
CA GLU A 455 -17.37 -9.85 -17.22
C GLU A 455 -18.55 -8.88 -17.31
N GLY A 456 -18.70 -7.98 -16.33
CA GLY A 456 -19.73 -6.94 -16.38
C GLY A 456 -19.56 -6.00 -17.57
N TYR A 457 -18.32 -5.61 -17.89
CA TYR A 457 -18.04 -4.76 -19.04
C TYR A 457 -18.31 -5.48 -20.38
N LEU A 458 -17.88 -6.73 -20.50
CA LEU A 458 -18.16 -7.55 -21.67
C LEU A 458 -19.66 -7.76 -21.87
N HIS A 459 -20.38 -8.06 -20.78
CA HIS A 459 -21.83 -8.21 -20.79
C HIS A 459 -22.52 -6.93 -21.29
N ALA A 460 -22.15 -5.75 -20.77
CA ALA A 460 -22.74 -4.49 -21.20
C ALA A 460 -22.49 -4.19 -22.69
N LEU A 461 -21.28 -4.44 -23.18
CA LEU A 461 -20.94 -4.27 -24.61
C LEU A 461 -21.75 -5.23 -25.50
N GLU A 462 -21.91 -6.48 -25.09
CA GLU A 462 -22.71 -7.48 -25.81
C GLU A 462 -24.19 -7.12 -25.82
N THR A 463 -24.73 -6.68 -24.68
CA THR A 463 -26.13 -6.26 -24.54
C THR A 463 -26.41 -5.06 -25.43
N TYR A 464 -25.54 -4.04 -25.43
CA TYR A 464 -25.68 -2.89 -26.31
C TYR A 464 -25.57 -3.28 -27.79
N GLY A 465 -24.58 -4.11 -28.14
CA GLY A 465 -24.42 -4.63 -29.49
C GLY A 465 -25.67 -5.34 -30.01
N ASN A 466 -26.34 -6.13 -29.17
CA ASN A 466 -27.60 -6.78 -29.54
C ASN A 466 -28.74 -5.77 -29.74
N LYS A 467 -28.86 -4.79 -28.86
CA LYS A 467 -29.86 -3.73 -28.99
C LYS A 467 -29.70 -2.95 -30.30
N LEU A 468 -28.46 -2.65 -30.67
CA LEU A 468 -28.14 -1.98 -31.94
C LEU A 468 -28.51 -2.83 -33.16
N ILE A 469 -28.36 -4.16 -33.09
CA ILE A 469 -28.88 -5.06 -34.14
C ILE A 469 -30.40 -4.91 -34.26
N GLU A 470 -31.14 -4.91 -33.15
CA GLU A 470 -32.60 -4.76 -33.15
C GLU A 470 -33.03 -3.41 -33.75
N GLN A 471 -32.26 -2.36 -33.50
CA GLN A 471 -32.46 -1.02 -34.07
C GLN A 471 -32.01 -0.91 -35.53
N GLY A 472 -31.26 -1.90 -36.03
CA GLY A 472 -30.73 -1.95 -37.39
C GLY A 472 -29.39 -1.24 -37.59
N ASP A 473 -28.75 -0.79 -36.51
CA ASP A 473 -27.48 -0.05 -36.52
C ASP A 473 -26.27 -1.01 -36.48
N PHE A 474 -26.14 -1.79 -37.55
CA PHE A 474 -25.17 -2.87 -37.67
C PHE A 474 -23.70 -2.41 -37.57
N ASP A 475 -23.38 -1.19 -38.02
CA ASP A 475 -22.02 -0.65 -37.94
C ASP A 475 -21.60 -0.42 -36.48
N LEU A 476 -22.44 0.24 -35.68
CA LEU A 476 -22.20 0.47 -34.26
C LEU A 476 -22.21 -0.84 -33.45
N ALA A 477 -23.10 -1.78 -33.80
CA ALA A 477 -23.14 -3.10 -33.18
C ALA A 477 -21.82 -3.85 -33.38
N LYS A 478 -21.26 -3.77 -34.59
CA LYS A 478 -19.96 -4.37 -34.92
C LYS A 478 -18.84 -3.77 -34.08
N GLU A 479 -18.80 -2.45 -33.92
CA GLU A 479 -17.81 -1.78 -33.07
C GLU A 479 -17.85 -2.30 -31.63
N GLN A 480 -19.04 -2.52 -31.05
CA GLN A 480 -19.15 -3.07 -29.68
C GLN A 480 -18.61 -4.50 -29.59
N PHE A 481 -18.95 -5.37 -30.56
CA PHE A 481 -18.41 -6.73 -30.59
C PHE A 481 -16.91 -6.77 -30.86
N GLU A 482 -16.36 -5.83 -31.63
CA GLU A 482 -14.92 -5.70 -31.83
C GLU A 482 -14.22 -5.37 -30.50
N LYS A 483 -14.76 -4.47 -29.68
CA LYS A 483 -14.23 -4.20 -28.34
C LYS A 483 -14.26 -5.44 -27.44
N VAL A 484 -15.36 -6.19 -27.43
CA VAL A 484 -15.46 -7.45 -26.68
C VAL A 484 -14.37 -8.43 -27.11
N LEU A 485 -14.15 -8.60 -28.42
CA LEU A 485 -13.15 -9.53 -28.95
C LEU A 485 -11.70 -9.01 -28.83
N GLN A 486 -11.48 -7.71 -28.63
CA GLN A 486 -10.17 -7.17 -28.24
C GLN A 486 -9.80 -7.56 -26.80
N ILE A 487 -10.79 -7.59 -25.90
CA ILE A 487 -10.60 -7.96 -24.50
C ILE A 487 -10.56 -9.49 -24.34
N GLU A 488 -11.50 -10.21 -24.96
CA GLU A 488 -11.61 -11.66 -24.92
C GLU A 488 -11.74 -12.25 -26.35
N PRO A 489 -10.61 -12.49 -27.04
CA PRO A 489 -10.64 -12.98 -28.43
C PRO A 489 -11.32 -14.33 -28.62
N GLU A 490 -11.32 -15.20 -27.59
CA GLU A 490 -11.88 -16.56 -27.64
C GLU A 490 -13.39 -16.62 -27.32
N ARG A 491 -14.07 -15.48 -27.10
CA ARG A 491 -15.50 -15.45 -26.72
C ARG A 491 -16.40 -15.88 -27.88
N ILE A 492 -16.70 -17.18 -27.94
CA ILE A 492 -17.37 -17.85 -29.07
C ILE A 492 -18.70 -17.19 -29.45
N LEU A 493 -19.53 -16.87 -28.46
CA LEU A 493 -20.87 -16.29 -28.68
C LEU A 493 -20.78 -14.94 -29.39
N THR A 494 -19.83 -14.10 -29.00
CA THR A 494 -19.59 -12.79 -29.64
C THR A 494 -19.07 -12.94 -31.06
N GLN A 495 -18.16 -13.89 -31.32
CA GLN A 495 -17.67 -14.17 -32.68
C GLN A 495 -18.82 -14.57 -33.63
N GLN A 496 -19.77 -15.37 -33.14
CA GLN A 496 -20.95 -15.77 -33.92
C GLN A 496 -21.82 -14.55 -34.23
N LYS A 497 -22.17 -13.77 -33.19
CA LYS A 497 -22.97 -12.55 -33.35
C LYS A 497 -22.33 -11.54 -34.30
N GLN A 498 -21.02 -11.32 -34.22
CA GLN A 498 -20.30 -10.43 -35.12
C GLN A 498 -20.36 -10.90 -36.59
N ARG A 499 -20.24 -12.22 -36.85
CA ARG A 499 -20.39 -12.77 -38.22
C ARG A 499 -21.81 -12.59 -38.75
N GLU A 500 -22.81 -12.76 -37.90
CA GLU A 500 -24.23 -12.55 -38.24
C GLU A 500 -24.51 -11.08 -38.55
N THR A 501 -24.02 -10.16 -37.73
CA THR A 501 -24.10 -8.70 -37.96
C THR A 501 -23.46 -8.31 -39.30
N ASN A 502 -22.25 -8.81 -39.59
CA ASN A 502 -21.56 -8.56 -40.87
C ASN A 502 -22.38 -9.07 -42.07
N ARG A 503 -23.02 -10.24 -41.93
CA ARG A 503 -23.86 -10.81 -42.99
C ARG A 503 -25.13 -9.98 -43.20
N ALA A 504 -25.79 -9.55 -42.13
CA ALA A 504 -26.98 -8.71 -42.17
C ALA A 504 -26.71 -7.34 -42.80
N TYR A 505 -25.58 -6.72 -42.44
CA TYR A 505 -25.11 -5.46 -43.02
C TYR A 505 -24.93 -5.55 -44.55
N LEU A 506 -24.23 -6.60 -45.02
CA LEU A 506 -23.98 -6.82 -46.45
C LEU A 506 -25.27 -7.08 -47.25
N LEU A 507 -26.28 -7.69 -46.63
CA LEU A 507 -27.58 -7.93 -47.26
C LEU A 507 -28.39 -6.63 -47.40
N ARG A 508 -28.31 -5.71 -46.42
CA ARG A 508 -28.96 -4.39 -46.45
C ARG A 508 -28.43 -3.51 -47.60
N GLN A 509 -27.14 -3.56 -47.90
CA GLN A 509 -26.55 -2.76 -48.99
C GLN A 509 -26.89 -3.26 -50.40
N ARG A 510 -27.40 -4.49 -50.57
CA ARG A 510 -27.54 -5.13 -51.89
C ARG A 510 -28.91 -5.02 -52.57
N THR A 511 -30.01 -4.61 -51.89
CA THR A 511 -31.34 -4.53 -52.55
C THR A 511 -32.28 -3.45 -51.98
N PRO A 512 -32.98 -2.65 -52.83
CA PRO A 512 -33.97 -1.66 -52.37
C PRO A 512 -35.28 -2.29 -51.85
N LEU A 513 -35.51 -3.59 -52.09
CA LEU A 513 -36.70 -4.34 -51.61
C LEU A 513 -36.39 -5.30 -50.44
N GLY A 514 -35.15 -5.33 -49.93
CA GLY A 514 -34.72 -6.27 -48.88
C GLY A 514 -35.06 -5.85 -47.44
N ALA A 515 -35.70 -4.70 -47.24
CA ALA A 515 -36.01 -4.17 -45.90
C ALA A 515 -36.98 -5.05 -45.09
N ILE A 516 -37.78 -5.90 -45.75
CA ILE A 516 -38.80 -6.72 -45.08
C ILE A 516 -38.27 -8.13 -44.73
N ALA A 517 -37.24 -8.64 -45.41
CA ALA A 517 -36.71 -9.98 -45.16
C ALA A 517 -35.59 -10.02 -44.10
N ALA A 518 -34.87 -8.91 -43.89
CA ALA A 518 -33.79 -8.85 -42.90
C ALA A 518 -34.30 -8.84 -41.45
N VAL A 519 -35.49 -8.25 -41.20
CA VAL A 519 -36.11 -8.20 -39.87
C VAL A 519 -36.79 -9.54 -39.52
N ALA A 520 -37.31 -10.28 -40.51
CA ALA A 520 -38.00 -11.55 -40.29
C ALA A 520 -37.06 -12.74 -39.96
N GLY A 521 -35.79 -12.66 -40.32
CA GLY A 521 -34.78 -13.65 -39.93
C GLY A 521 -34.27 -13.50 -38.49
N ILE A 522 -34.61 -12.39 -37.81
CA ILE A 522 -34.12 -12.03 -36.47
C ILE A 522 -35.17 -12.34 -35.38
N LEU A 523 -36.43 -12.62 -35.76
CA LEU A 523 -37.56 -12.85 -34.84
C LEU A 523 -37.89 -14.33 -34.57
N ALA A 524 -36.97 -15.26 -34.81
CA ALA A 524 -37.19 -16.69 -34.57
C ALA A 524 -36.38 -17.22 -33.37
N PHE A 525 -36.36 -16.52 -32.23
CA PHE A 525 -36.18 -17.14 -30.90
C PHE A 525 -36.44 -16.14 -29.75
N THR A 526 -37.66 -15.59 -29.68
CA THR A 526 -38.18 -15.02 -28.42
C THR A 526 -39.62 -15.47 -28.20
N ILE A 527 -39.90 -15.90 -26.96
CA ILE A 527 -41.15 -16.43 -26.39
C ILE A 527 -41.37 -17.95 -26.53
N VAL A 528 -40.84 -18.69 -25.55
CA VAL A 528 -41.70 -19.58 -24.75
C VAL A 528 -41.72 -19.04 -23.33
N GLY A 529 -42.78 -18.29 -23.02
CA GLY A 529 -43.18 -18.05 -21.64
C GLY A 529 -43.63 -19.37 -21.02
N GLY A 530 -42.99 -19.75 -19.90
CA GLY A 530 -43.28 -21.02 -19.25
C GLY A 530 -42.61 -21.19 -17.88
N ILE A 531 -42.40 -20.11 -17.13
CA ILE A 531 -41.81 -20.13 -15.78
C ILE A 531 -42.73 -20.82 -14.73
N GLY A 532 -43.97 -21.18 -15.10
CA GLY A 532 -44.96 -21.75 -14.17
C GLY A 532 -45.11 -23.29 -14.12
N PHE A 533 -44.64 -24.06 -15.11
CA PHE A 533 -45.03 -25.49 -15.23
C PHE A 533 -43.87 -26.51 -15.19
N TYR A 534 -42.62 -26.05 -15.26
CA TYR A 534 -41.45 -26.95 -15.28
C TYR A 534 -41.10 -27.57 -13.91
N LYS A 535 -41.78 -27.15 -12.83
CA LYS A 535 -41.48 -27.56 -11.44
C LYS A 535 -42.20 -28.81 -10.92
N TRP A 536 -43.06 -29.49 -11.69
CA TRP A 536 -43.94 -30.53 -11.13
C TRP A 536 -43.70 -31.99 -11.56
N SER A 537 -42.90 -32.27 -12.60
CA SER A 537 -42.80 -33.63 -13.16
C SER A 537 -41.38 -34.23 -13.27
N THR A 538 -40.32 -33.57 -12.77
CA THR A 538 -38.98 -34.16 -12.80
C THR A 538 -38.78 -35.20 -11.66
N PRO A 539 -38.31 -36.43 -11.95
CA PRO A 539 -37.81 -37.33 -10.92
C PRO A 539 -36.53 -36.75 -10.29
N CYS A 540 -36.33 -36.97 -8.99
CA CYS A 540 -35.15 -36.45 -8.30
C CYS A 540 -33.86 -37.18 -8.77
N PRO A 541 -32.71 -36.49 -8.83
CA PRO A 541 -31.41 -37.12 -9.08
C PRO A 541 -31.07 -38.19 -8.02
N PRO A 542 -30.21 -39.18 -8.34
CA PRO A 542 -29.76 -40.19 -7.37
C PRO A 542 -29.17 -39.55 -6.11
N GLY A 543 -29.70 -39.91 -4.94
CA GLY A 543 -29.25 -39.36 -3.64
C GLY A 543 -30.09 -38.20 -3.08
N GLN A 544 -31.30 -37.95 -3.60
CA GLN A 544 -32.24 -36.96 -3.07
C GLN A 544 -33.64 -37.55 -2.86
N GLN A 545 -34.34 -37.12 -1.80
CA GLN A 545 -35.75 -37.47 -1.55
C GLN A 545 -36.66 -36.24 -1.58
N LYS A 546 -37.92 -36.42 -2.00
CA LYS A 546 -38.93 -35.35 -2.03
C LYS A 546 -39.47 -35.07 -0.62
N VAL A 547 -39.36 -33.82 -0.17
CA VAL A 547 -40.08 -33.33 1.02
C VAL A 547 -41.30 -32.54 0.54
N ASN A 548 -42.50 -32.89 1.04
CA ASN A 548 -43.79 -32.30 0.67
C ASN A 548 -44.09 -32.25 -0.85
N GLY A 549 -43.52 -33.18 -1.63
CA GLY A 549 -43.85 -33.37 -3.04
C GLY A 549 -43.32 -32.31 -4.03
N ILE A 550 -42.62 -31.27 -3.56
CA ILE A 550 -42.22 -30.12 -4.40
C ILE A 550 -40.69 -29.95 -4.50
N PHE A 551 -39.92 -30.34 -3.49
CA PHE A 551 -38.46 -30.11 -3.46
C PHE A 551 -37.68 -31.41 -3.27
N CYS A 552 -36.65 -31.62 -4.11
CA CYS A 552 -35.64 -32.66 -3.89
C CYS A 552 -34.59 -32.11 -2.92
N VAL A 553 -34.40 -32.77 -1.78
CA VAL A 553 -33.41 -32.37 -0.76
C VAL A 553 -32.27 -33.38 -0.77
N ALA A 554 -31.02 -32.89 -0.84
CA ALA A 554 -29.81 -33.71 -0.77
C ALA A 554 -29.48 -34.10 0.67
N GLU A 555 -29.00 -35.33 0.87
CA GLU A 555 -28.45 -35.79 2.15
C GLU A 555 -27.39 -34.82 2.69
N SER A 556 -27.51 -34.49 3.98
CA SER A 556 -26.63 -33.60 4.73
C SER A 556 -25.21 -34.16 4.81
N ASN A 557 -24.34 -33.74 3.90
CA ASN A 557 -22.90 -33.83 4.10
C ASN A 557 -22.25 -32.60 3.49
N ASN A 558 -21.78 -31.73 4.38
CA ASN A 558 -21.28 -30.39 4.08
C ASN A 558 -19.82 -30.37 3.63
N ILE A 559 -19.18 -31.54 3.44
CA ILE A 559 -17.75 -31.66 3.15
C ILE A 559 -17.56 -32.47 1.86
N SER A 560 -16.71 -31.98 0.97
CA SER A 560 -16.35 -32.65 -0.29
C SER A 560 -14.86 -32.49 -0.58
N ARG A 561 -14.28 -33.51 -1.19
CA ARG A 561 -12.91 -33.45 -1.75
C ARG A 561 -12.88 -33.72 -3.26
N GLY A 562 -14.06 -33.80 -3.87
CA GLY A 562 -14.25 -34.25 -5.26
C GLY A 562 -15.23 -35.40 -5.41
N ASP A 563 -15.86 -35.85 -4.33
CA ASP A 563 -16.88 -36.91 -4.32
C ASP A 563 -18.31 -36.37 -4.51
N ARG A 564 -18.53 -35.07 -4.46
CA ARG A 564 -19.82 -34.42 -4.74
C ARG A 564 -19.61 -32.98 -5.13
N THR A 565 -20.61 -32.35 -5.76
CA THR A 565 -20.63 -30.89 -5.90
C THR A 565 -21.30 -30.26 -4.68
N LEU A 566 -20.73 -29.16 -4.20
CA LEU A 566 -21.32 -28.27 -3.20
C LEU A 566 -22.08 -27.11 -3.87
N PHE A 567 -22.03 -27.01 -5.20
CA PHE A 567 -22.74 -26.04 -6.03
C PHE A 567 -23.67 -26.73 -7.04
N PRO A 568 -24.69 -27.49 -6.59
CA PRO A 568 -25.53 -28.31 -7.46
C PRO A 568 -26.40 -27.52 -8.45
N THR A 569 -26.54 -26.21 -8.22
CA THR A 569 -27.30 -25.31 -9.11
C THR A 569 -26.55 -24.95 -10.40
N ILE A 570 -25.26 -25.27 -10.49
CA ILE A 570 -24.44 -25.05 -11.69
C ILE A 570 -24.37 -26.36 -12.49
N PRO A 571 -25.00 -26.45 -13.67
CA PRO A 571 -24.95 -27.65 -14.49
C PRO A 571 -23.57 -27.80 -15.15
N ASN A 572 -22.89 -28.93 -14.93
CA ASN A 572 -21.64 -29.28 -15.61
C ASN A 572 -21.53 -30.81 -15.72
N GLN A 573 -21.83 -31.34 -16.90
CA GLN A 573 -21.92 -32.79 -17.11
C GLN A 573 -20.56 -33.49 -16.88
N TYR A 574 -19.46 -32.87 -17.30
CA TYR A 574 -18.13 -33.45 -17.14
C TYR A 574 -17.66 -33.40 -15.69
N ARG A 575 -18.04 -32.38 -14.91
CA ARG A 575 -17.81 -32.36 -13.46
C ARG A 575 -18.50 -33.54 -12.80
N ASP A 576 -19.77 -33.77 -13.12
CA ASP A 576 -20.57 -34.82 -12.47
C ASP A 576 -20.04 -36.23 -12.83
N GLN A 577 -19.63 -36.44 -14.08
CA GLN A 577 -18.92 -37.66 -14.49
C GLN A 577 -17.55 -37.79 -13.81
N GLY A 578 -16.81 -36.68 -13.65
CA GLY A 578 -15.52 -36.63 -12.98
C GLY A 578 -15.63 -36.99 -11.49
N ILE A 579 -16.69 -36.51 -10.83
CA ILE A 579 -17.04 -36.85 -9.45
C ILE A 579 -17.27 -38.36 -9.30
N GLU A 580 -18.01 -38.98 -10.22
CA GLU A 580 -18.26 -40.42 -10.17
C GLU A 580 -16.97 -41.23 -10.39
N ALA A 581 -16.14 -40.83 -11.35
CA ALA A 581 -14.82 -41.44 -11.55
C ALA A 581 -13.91 -41.28 -10.32
N PHE A 582 -13.99 -40.13 -9.63
CA PHE A 582 -13.24 -39.85 -8.41
C PHE A 582 -13.69 -40.74 -7.25
N LYS A 583 -15.01 -40.93 -7.06
CA LYS A 583 -15.60 -41.85 -6.06
C LYS A 583 -15.14 -43.29 -6.26
N GLN A 584 -15.06 -43.73 -7.51
CA GLN A 584 -14.62 -45.09 -7.87
C GLN A 584 -13.10 -45.29 -7.73
N GLY A 585 -12.35 -44.26 -7.29
CA GLY A 585 -10.89 -44.31 -7.20
C GLY A 585 -10.18 -44.26 -8.56
N ASN A 586 -10.91 -44.04 -9.65
CA ASN A 586 -10.34 -43.90 -10.99
C ASN A 586 -9.82 -42.49 -11.23
N TYR A 587 -8.77 -42.12 -10.49
CA TYR A 587 -8.21 -40.76 -10.53
C TYR A 587 -7.68 -40.37 -11.90
N LYS A 588 -7.24 -41.33 -12.72
CA LYS A 588 -6.81 -41.04 -14.10
C LYS A 588 -7.97 -40.53 -14.96
N GLN A 589 -9.12 -41.18 -14.87
CA GLN A 589 -10.33 -40.75 -15.58
C GLN A 589 -10.89 -39.45 -14.99
N ALA A 590 -10.91 -39.32 -13.66
CA ALA A 590 -11.36 -38.10 -12.99
C ALA A 590 -10.55 -36.87 -13.42
N VAL A 591 -9.22 -36.97 -13.53
CA VAL A 591 -8.36 -35.88 -14.03
C VAL A 591 -8.76 -35.44 -15.44
N ASN A 592 -9.04 -36.38 -16.34
CA ASN A 592 -9.42 -36.06 -17.71
C ASN A 592 -10.80 -35.38 -17.79
N LEU A 593 -11.77 -35.88 -17.00
CA LEU A 593 -13.12 -35.35 -16.95
C LEU A 593 -13.15 -33.97 -16.30
N PHE A 594 -12.45 -33.75 -15.19
CA PHE A 594 -12.32 -32.41 -14.61
C PHE A 594 -11.58 -31.44 -15.53
N ALA A 595 -10.56 -31.90 -16.26
CA ALA A 595 -9.91 -31.07 -17.28
C ALA A 595 -10.84 -30.69 -18.45
N GLN A 596 -11.85 -31.50 -18.75
CA GLN A 596 -12.90 -31.16 -19.71
C GLN A 596 -13.91 -30.20 -19.09
N ALA A 597 -14.34 -30.45 -17.85
CA ALA A 597 -15.23 -29.58 -17.09
C ALA A 597 -14.68 -28.16 -16.96
N MET A 598 -13.36 -28.01 -16.73
CA MET A 598 -12.68 -26.70 -16.70
C MET A 598 -12.67 -25.98 -18.04
N ARG A 599 -12.79 -26.69 -19.17
CA ARG A 599 -12.87 -26.04 -20.49
C ARG A 599 -14.26 -25.48 -20.76
N GLU A 600 -15.29 -26.09 -20.18
CA GLU A 600 -16.67 -25.60 -20.27
C GLU A 600 -16.90 -24.40 -19.35
N ASP A 601 -16.32 -24.43 -18.15
CA ASP A 601 -16.31 -23.29 -17.23
C ASP A 601 -14.93 -23.13 -16.61
N ARG A 602 -14.15 -22.18 -17.14
CA ARG A 602 -12.80 -21.86 -16.65
C ARG A 602 -12.84 -21.11 -15.31
N SER A 603 -13.99 -20.55 -14.94
CA SER A 603 -14.17 -19.71 -13.75
C SER A 603 -14.59 -20.49 -12.51
N ASP A 604 -14.98 -21.76 -12.65
CA ASP A 604 -15.45 -22.61 -11.55
C ASP A 604 -14.27 -23.05 -10.63
N PRO A 605 -14.17 -22.49 -9.41
CA PRO A 605 -13.10 -22.85 -8.50
C PRO A 605 -13.23 -24.27 -7.95
N GLU A 606 -14.45 -24.80 -7.82
CA GLU A 606 -14.69 -26.15 -7.31
C GLU A 606 -14.07 -27.18 -8.26
N VAL A 607 -14.30 -27.01 -9.56
CA VAL A 607 -13.78 -27.92 -10.59
C VAL A 607 -12.25 -27.87 -10.64
N LEU A 608 -11.63 -26.69 -10.52
CA LEU A 608 -10.16 -26.57 -10.46
C LEU A 608 -9.57 -27.24 -9.21
N ILE A 609 -10.24 -27.13 -8.07
CA ILE A 609 -9.83 -27.84 -6.84
C ILE A 609 -9.96 -29.36 -7.05
N TYR A 610 -11.06 -29.84 -7.60
CA TYR A 610 -11.27 -31.27 -7.84
C TYR A 610 -10.31 -31.86 -8.87
N TYR A 611 -10.00 -31.11 -9.92
CA TYR A 611 -8.94 -31.44 -10.87
C TYR A 611 -7.60 -31.65 -10.15
N ASN A 612 -7.21 -30.72 -9.28
CA ASN A 612 -5.95 -30.79 -8.54
C ASN A 612 -5.95 -31.91 -7.49
N ASN A 613 -7.06 -32.14 -6.81
CA ASN A 613 -7.22 -33.27 -5.87
C ASN A 613 -7.09 -34.62 -6.58
N ALA A 614 -7.68 -34.77 -7.76
CA ALA A 614 -7.56 -35.99 -8.56
C ALA A 614 -6.11 -36.22 -9.01
N ARG A 615 -5.38 -35.16 -9.38
CA ARG A 615 -3.93 -35.25 -9.68
C ARG A 615 -3.12 -35.66 -8.46
N ALA A 616 -3.44 -35.10 -7.29
CA ALA A 616 -2.76 -35.39 -6.03
C ALA A 616 -2.95 -36.85 -5.61
N ARG A 617 -4.20 -37.35 -5.64
CA ARG A 617 -4.55 -38.74 -5.33
C ARG A 617 -3.94 -39.74 -6.30
N ARG A 618 -3.80 -39.39 -7.59
CA ARG A 618 -3.13 -40.22 -8.59
C ARG A 618 -1.65 -40.47 -8.28
N LYS A 619 -0.95 -39.53 -7.62
CA LYS A 619 0.46 -39.68 -7.20
C LYS A 619 0.64 -40.43 -5.87
N ALA A 620 -0.45 -40.78 -5.19
CA ALA A 620 -0.54 -41.34 -3.84
C ALA A 620 -0.05 -40.41 -2.71
N SER A 621 -0.74 -40.49 -1.56
CA SER A 621 -0.42 -39.81 -0.28
C SER A 621 -0.28 -38.27 -0.33
N PRO A 622 -1.33 -37.49 -0.63
CA PRO A 622 -1.25 -36.02 -0.64
C PRO A 622 -1.17 -35.38 0.76
N PHE A 623 -0.65 -34.17 0.86
CA PHE A 623 -0.92 -33.30 2.00
C PHE A 623 -2.37 -32.85 1.91
N THR A 624 -3.15 -32.96 2.99
CA THR A 624 -4.57 -32.59 2.95
C THR A 624 -4.80 -31.37 3.82
N PHE A 625 -5.23 -30.26 3.21
CA PHE A 625 -5.74 -29.09 3.92
C PHE A 625 -7.26 -29.01 3.73
N ALA A 626 -7.94 -28.32 4.63
CA ALA A 626 -9.34 -27.99 4.47
C ALA A 626 -9.54 -26.48 4.27
N VAL A 627 -10.58 -26.11 3.55
CA VAL A 627 -11.09 -24.74 3.45
C VAL A 627 -12.55 -24.75 3.88
N VAL A 628 -12.93 -23.80 4.75
CA VAL A 628 -14.30 -23.66 5.25
C VAL A 628 -14.93 -22.39 4.70
N VAL A 629 -16.08 -22.54 4.04
CA VAL A 629 -16.75 -21.44 3.31
C VAL A 629 -18.27 -21.45 3.50
N PRO A 630 -18.94 -20.28 3.45
CA PRO A 630 -20.37 -20.14 3.71
C PRO A 630 -21.24 -20.36 2.46
N ILE A 631 -21.20 -21.54 1.85
CA ILE A 631 -21.77 -21.78 0.50
C ILE A 631 -23.29 -21.52 0.42
N GLN A 632 -24.10 -21.90 1.43
CA GLN A 632 -25.55 -21.64 1.36
C GLN A 632 -25.93 -20.18 1.67
N SER A 633 -25.20 -19.49 2.57
CA SER A 633 -25.59 -18.15 3.01
C SER A 633 -24.94 -17.02 2.22
N LYS A 634 -23.75 -17.25 1.66
CA LYS A 634 -22.96 -16.28 0.88
C LYS A 634 -22.19 -16.98 -0.25
N GLN A 635 -22.92 -17.47 -1.26
CA GLN A 635 -22.37 -18.26 -2.35
C GLN A 635 -21.25 -17.55 -3.14
N ASP A 636 -21.38 -16.25 -3.39
CA ASP A 636 -20.37 -15.48 -4.15
C ASP A 636 -19.07 -15.34 -3.37
N ILE A 637 -19.15 -15.01 -2.09
CA ILE A 637 -18.00 -14.93 -1.19
C ILE A 637 -17.31 -16.29 -1.08
N ALA A 638 -18.08 -17.37 -0.95
CA ALA A 638 -17.54 -18.72 -0.94
C ALA A 638 -16.77 -19.03 -2.23
N LYS A 639 -17.29 -18.64 -3.40
CA LYS A 639 -16.59 -18.80 -4.68
C LYS A 639 -15.30 -17.99 -4.75
N GLU A 640 -15.26 -16.75 -4.26
CA GLU A 640 -14.03 -15.94 -4.25
C GLU A 640 -12.93 -16.57 -3.38
N ILE A 641 -13.29 -17.01 -2.16
CA ILE A 641 -12.35 -17.69 -1.26
C ILE A 641 -11.82 -18.96 -1.94
N LEU A 642 -12.71 -19.76 -2.53
CA LEU A 642 -12.32 -20.98 -3.22
C LEU A 642 -11.46 -20.69 -4.46
N ARG A 643 -11.67 -19.60 -5.19
CA ARG A 643 -10.80 -19.21 -6.32
C ARG A 643 -9.38 -18.93 -5.87
N GLY A 644 -9.21 -18.15 -4.80
CA GLY A 644 -7.89 -17.89 -4.22
C GLY A 644 -7.18 -19.18 -3.82
N VAL A 645 -7.88 -20.08 -3.12
CA VAL A 645 -7.35 -21.38 -2.72
C VAL A 645 -7.03 -22.27 -3.93
N ALA A 646 -7.90 -22.31 -4.94
CA ALA A 646 -7.71 -23.10 -6.16
C ALA A 646 -6.46 -22.66 -6.94
N ILE A 647 -6.24 -21.35 -7.08
CA ILE A 647 -5.07 -20.77 -7.76
C ILE A 647 -3.78 -21.14 -6.99
N ALA A 648 -3.78 -20.96 -5.67
CA ALA A 648 -2.63 -21.28 -4.83
C ALA A 648 -2.29 -22.78 -4.86
N GLN A 649 -3.31 -23.65 -4.73
CA GLN A 649 -3.18 -25.10 -4.83
C GLN A 649 -2.61 -25.49 -6.22
N ASN A 650 -3.17 -24.95 -7.30
CA ASN A 650 -2.74 -25.25 -8.65
C ASN A 650 -1.28 -24.86 -8.87
N HIS A 651 -0.88 -23.65 -8.46
CA HIS A 651 0.49 -23.17 -8.56
C HIS A 651 1.48 -24.07 -7.81
N PHE A 652 1.14 -24.47 -6.57
CA PHE A 652 1.94 -25.41 -5.78
C PHE A 652 2.05 -26.78 -6.46
N ASN A 653 0.94 -27.33 -6.94
CA ASN A 653 0.89 -28.67 -7.52
C ASN A 653 1.55 -28.76 -8.91
N VAL A 654 1.48 -27.69 -9.71
CA VAL A 654 2.16 -27.60 -11.02
C VAL A 654 3.68 -27.55 -10.83
N LYS A 655 4.18 -26.87 -9.80
CA LYS A 655 5.61 -26.83 -9.44
C LYS A 655 6.16 -28.15 -8.88
N GLY A 656 5.34 -29.20 -8.80
CA GLY A 656 5.74 -30.51 -8.32
C GLY A 656 5.47 -30.75 -6.83
N GLY A 657 4.89 -29.78 -6.13
CA GLY A 657 4.62 -29.85 -4.69
C GLY A 657 5.88 -29.83 -3.83
N LEU A 658 5.76 -30.29 -2.58
CA LEU A 658 6.88 -30.40 -1.65
C LEU A 658 7.40 -31.84 -1.66
N ASN A 659 8.67 -32.04 -2.03
CA ASN A 659 9.29 -33.37 -2.16
C ASN A 659 8.51 -34.33 -3.09
N GLY A 660 7.83 -33.80 -4.11
CA GLY A 660 7.01 -34.57 -5.05
C GLY A 660 5.60 -34.89 -4.57
N GLN A 661 5.28 -34.56 -3.31
CA GLN A 661 3.96 -34.74 -2.70
C GLN A 661 3.08 -33.51 -2.97
N LEU A 662 1.87 -33.76 -3.49
CA LEU A 662 0.93 -32.73 -3.91
C LEU A 662 -0.06 -32.38 -2.79
N LEU A 663 -0.66 -31.19 -2.90
CA LEU A 663 -1.68 -30.67 -2.00
C LEU A 663 -3.09 -31.06 -2.47
N GLU A 664 -3.87 -31.67 -1.58
CA GLU A 664 -5.31 -31.90 -1.66
C GLU A 664 -6.03 -30.87 -0.79
N ILE A 665 -7.10 -30.28 -1.32
CA ILE A 665 -7.96 -29.34 -0.61
C ILE A 665 -9.34 -29.98 -0.40
N VAL A 666 -9.75 -30.12 0.84
CA VAL A 666 -11.10 -30.51 1.24
C VAL A 666 -11.93 -29.24 1.41
N ILE A 667 -13.09 -29.16 0.76
CA ILE A 667 -14.01 -28.04 0.91
C ILE A 667 -15.06 -28.42 1.94
N ALA A 668 -15.25 -27.58 2.95
CA ALA A 668 -16.32 -27.70 3.92
C ALA A 668 -17.20 -26.47 3.93
N ASN A 669 -18.47 -26.71 4.21
CA ASN A 669 -19.51 -25.72 4.16
C ASN A 669 -20.15 -25.56 5.54
N ASP A 670 -19.97 -24.39 6.13
CA ASP A 670 -20.53 -24.08 7.46
C ASP A 670 -21.78 -23.21 7.39
N ALA A 671 -22.20 -22.80 6.19
CA ALA A 671 -23.28 -21.85 5.95
C ALA A 671 -23.18 -20.53 6.74
N ASN A 672 -22.03 -20.18 7.34
CA ASN A 672 -21.91 -19.18 8.41
C ASN A 672 -22.97 -19.35 9.52
N ASN A 673 -23.37 -20.58 9.82
CA ASN A 673 -24.33 -20.95 10.84
C ASN A 673 -23.60 -21.56 12.04
N ILE A 674 -23.80 -21.02 13.24
CA ILE A 674 -23.03 -21.36 14.44
C ILE A 674 -23.04 -22.87 14.76
N GLU A 675 -24.17 -23.55 14.61
CA GLU A 675 -24.25 -24.99 14.87
C GLU A 675 -23.48 -25.80 13.83
N GLN A 676 -23.57 -25.42 12.54
CA GLN A 676 -22.83 -26.07 11.47
C GLN A 676 -21.33 -25.80 11.55
N VAL A 677 -20.93 -24.59 11.96
CA VAL A 677 -19.55 -24.21 12.24
C VAL A 677 -18.93 -25.18 13.26
N LYS A 678 -19.60 -25.42 14.39
CA LYS A 678 -19.16 -26.36 15.42
C LYS A 678 -19.08 -27.78 14.91
N GLN A 679 -20.07 -28.23 14.14
CA GLN A 679 -20.08 -29.57 13.55
C GLN A 679 -18.92 -29.77 12.57
N VAL A 680 -18.65 -28.80 11.69
CA VAL A 680 -17.53 -28.84 10.74
C VAL A 680 -16.19 -28.84 11.48
N ALA A 681 -16.03 -28.01 12.50
CA ALA A 681 -14.83 -27.99 13.34
C ALA A 681 -14.59 -29.35 14.01
N GLN A 682 -15.61 -29.94 14.64
CA GLN A 682 -15.51 -31.26 15.26
C GLN A 682 -15.14 -32.36 14.25
N GLN A 683 -15.73 -32.34 13.05
CA GLN A 683 -15.41 -33.31 11.99
C GLN A 683 -13.94 -33.22 11.53
N PHE A 684 -13.32 -32.04 11.57
CA PHE A 684 -11.90 -31.89 11.28
C PHE A 684 -11.00 -32.30 12.44
N VAL A 685 -11.42 -32.06 13.69
CA VAL A 685 -10.72 -32.59 14.87
C VAL A 685 -10.66 -34.11 14.85
N ASP A 686 -11.76 -34.76 14.46
CA ASP A 686 -11.84 -36.22 14.38
C ASP A 686 -11.05 -36.79 13.18
N ASN A 687 -10.79 -35.98 12.16
CA ASN A 687 -10.10 -36.38 10.94
C ASN A 687 -8.62 -35.99 10.93
N LYS A 688 -7.79 -36.85 11.53
CA LYS A 688 -6.32 -36.68 11.61
C LYS A 688 -5.58 -36.62 10.25
N SER A 689 -6.26 -36.84 9.12
CA SER A 689 -5.65 -36.70 7.80
C SER A 689 -5.56 -35.25 7.32
N VAL A 690 -6.34 -34.33 7.91
CA VAL A 690 -6.32 -32.90 7.59
C VAL A 690 -5.28 -32.20 8.46
N LEU A 691 -4.30 -31.56 7.83
CA LEU A 691 -3.14 -30.96 8.50
C LEU A 691 -3.36 -29.50 8.91
N ALA A 692 -4.23 -28.79 8.17
CA ALA A 692 -4.54 -27.39 8.42
C ALA A 692 -5.92 -27.05 7.88
N VAL A 693 -6.57 -26.05 8.49
CA VAL A 693 -7.87 -25.52 8.09
C VAL A 693 -7.72 -24.03 7.74
N ILE A 694 -8.27 -23.64 6.59
CA ILE A 694 -8.32 -22.26 6.09
C ILE A 694 -9.77 -21.77 6.26
N GLY A 695 -10.01 -20.89 7.22
CA GLY A 695 -11.34 -20.44 7.62
C GLY A 695 -11.36 -20.05 9.09
N HIS A 696 -12.49 -19.64 9.68
CA HIS A 696 -13.82 -19.49 9.06
C HIS A 696 -13.97 -18.11 8.37
N TYR A 697 -15.07 -17.91 7.64
CA TYR A 697 -15.32 -16.66 6.89
C TYR A 697 -15.46 -15.42 7.80
N THR A 698 -16.07 -15.55 8.97
CA THR A 698 -16.27 -14.44 9.92
C THR A 698 -15.52 -14.66 11.23
N SER A 699 -15.24 -13.57 11.95
CA SER A 699 -14.70 -13.62 13.32
C SER A 699 -15.64 -14.35 14.28
N GLU A 700 -16.95 -14.23 14.08
CA GLU A 700 -17.96 -14.91 14.91
C GLU A 700 -17.96 -16.43 14.68
N ALA A 701 -17.91 -16.87 13.42
CA ALA A 701 -17.76 -18.28 13.08
C ALA A 701 -16.42 -18.82 13.58
N THR A 702 -15.34 -18.05 13.46
CA THR A 702 -14.03 -18.44 13.97
C THR A 702 -14.07 -18.65 15.48
N ARG A 703 -14.71 -17.74 16.23
CA ARG A 703 -14.91 -17.88 17.67
C ARG A 703 -15.75 -19.11 18.01
N ALA A 704 -16.85 -19.32 17.30
CA ALA A 704 -17.73 -20.47 17.54
C ALA A 704 -17.08 -21.82 17.22
N ALA A 705 -16.10 -21.87 16.30
CA ALA A 705 -15.34 -23.08 15.98
C ALA A 705 -14.29 -23.44 17.05
N LEU A 706 -13.94 -22.49 17.92
CA LEU A 706 -13.02 -22.70 19.05
C LEU A 706 -13.74 -23.25 20.30
N ASP A 707 -15.06 -23.04 20.38
CA ASP A 707 -15.94 -23.52 21.46
C ASP A 707 -16.36 -24.98 21.23
#